data_AF-A0A6V7TNV8-F1
#
_entry.id   AF-A0A6V7TNV8-F1
#
_cell.length_a   1.000
_cell.length_b   1.000
_cell.length_c   1.000
_cell.angle_alpha   90.00
_cell.angle_beta   90.00
_cell.angle_gamma   90.00
#
_symmetry.space_group_name_H-M   'P 1'
#
loop_
_entity.id
_entity.type
_entity.pdbx_description
1 polymer ?
#
loop_
_entity_poly.entity_id
_entity_poly.type
_entity_poly.pdbx_seq_one_letter_code
_entity_poly.pdbx_strand_id
1 'polypeptide(L)'
;MPVAYVQPPPSVQAATASQMNSPPIMQSPLRAHQLVTNYAVNAVSCFFKAIQLAEGSRLDDTLRLLMLWFDYGDRPEVFERLRDNLKMIPSEVWLEVVPQLIARLDSQNNTGVLVRQLVIDVAKAYPQAWVYALTAAIKSRNTRRSQVAKEILDIIAENKPILVEQATLVNDELIRCAILWHEQWHEALEEASRFYFQDKNVDEMMNILRPLHQKIEQGHTTMKEQSFNHTYYKDLKDAFEHCEVFRRTGNQKEMTAAWDLYYNIFKRISNQLRQMNTLDLNYISPRLCKARNLELSIPGTYDPNAPLITIASMQPHLQIIMSKQRPRKIYMRGSDGKEYAFLLKGHEDPRQDERVMQLFGLVNSLILREAETSRRNLTIQRYSITTLSQSSGLIGWVPNCDTLHSLIKDYREKKKIPISEEHNKMQKLCVDIDKCTLLQRVEVFEEALRSTCGDDLRQTLWMKSPNSEVWFDRRTNYTRSMGVMSMVGYILGLGDRHPSNLMLDRLSGKIVHIDFGDCFEVAMKREKYPEKIPFRLTRMLIQAMEVTGIDGNYRLTCERVLRLLRANNDSILAVLESFVYDPMLNWRLTEGVVNAAGIAGGGGVGGGVTGKDNTLVKGKVSLPLVEDPNTTTATIPPNINPHQYHPHYLRQQQIQQQQTEEIKPFQIQQQRGEDNEAISRVKAKLCGRDFNPFEPINVTEQVDRLIEQATMNDNLCQCYIGWCPFW
;
A
#
# COMPACT_ATOMS: atom_id res chain seq x y z
N MET A 1 -36.48 -70.33 -10.72
CA MET A 1 -35.98 -70.55 -9.35
C MET A 1 -36.23 -69.29 -8.54
N PRO A 2 -37.04 -69.33 -7.47
CA PRO A 2 -37.35 -68.17 -6.64
C PRO A 2 -36.53 -68.12 -5.34
N VAL A 3 -36.47 -66.90 -4.81
CA VAL A 3 -35.85 -66.39 -3.58
C VAL A 3 -36.60 -66.87 -2.33
N ALA A 4 -35.90 -67.10 -1.22
CA ALA A 4 -36.50 -67.19 0.12
C ALA A 4 -35.61 -66.54 1.20
N TYR A 5 -36.23 -65.63 1.95
CA TYR A 5 -35.78 -64.85 3.12
C TYR A 5 -35.56 -65.70 4.39
N VAL A 6 -34.77 -65.21 5.36
CA VAL A 6 -35.11 -65.11 6.82
C VAL A 6 -34.19 -64.10 7.54
N GLN A 7 -34.72 -63.36 8.52
CA GLN A 7 -34.07 -62.44 9.48
C GLN A 7 -34.51 -62.80 10.94
N PRO A 8 -34.00 -62.13 12.02
CA PRO A 8 -33.13 -62.57 13.15
C PRO A 8 -33.87 -63.03 14.46
N PRO A 9 -33.24 -63.33 15.64
CA PRO A 9 -32.93 -62.36 16.75
C PRO A 9 -31.77 -62.82 17.74
N PRO A 10 -31.67 -62.48 19.07
CA PRO A 10 -31.25 -61.22 19.74
C PRO A 10 -30.16 -61.33 20.88
N SER A 11 -29.63 -60.16 21.32
CA SER A 11 -29.05 -59.70 22.63
C SER A 11 -28.39 -60.63 23.69
N VAL A 12 -27.21 -60.25 24.22
CA VAL A 12 -26.85 -60.27 25.68
C VAL A 12 -25.84 -59.15 26.03
N GLN A 13 -26.06 -58.51 27.18
CA GLN A 13 -25.36 -57.38 27.79
C GLN A 13 -24.11 -57.75 28.64
N ALA A 14 -23.23 -56.75 28.78
CA ALA A 14 -22.44 -56.35 29.96
C ALA A 14 -21.41 -57.29 30.64
N ALA A 15 -20.14 -56.87 30.58
CA ALA A 15 -19.24 -56.92 31.74
C ALA A 15 -18.24 -55.75 31.67
N THR A 16 -18.24 -54.93 32.72
CA THR A 16 -17.40 -53.76 32.95
C THR A 16 -16.08 -54.11 33.64
N ALA A 17 -15.06 -53.32 33.30
CA ALA A 17 -14.01 -52.75 34.15
C ALA A 17 -12.70 -53.50 34.40
N SER A 18 -11.65 -52.67 34.33
CA SER A 18 -10.33 -52.75 34.99
C SER A 18 -9.24 -53.62 34.37
N GLN A 19 -8.57 -53.09 33.34
CA GLN A 19 -7.10 -52.86 33.31
C GLN A 19 -6.72 -52.22 31.96
N MET A 20 -5.66 -51.40 31.97
CA MET A 20 -5.13 -50.55 30.88
C MET A 20 -5.75 -49.16 30.73
N ASN A 21 -5.61 -48.37 31.79
CA ASN A 21 -5.55 -46.92 31.67
C ASN A 21 -4.10 -46.52 31.37
N SER A 22 -3.82 -46.06 30.15
CA SER A 22 -2.66 -45.22 29.81
C SER A 22 -3.03 -44.42 28.56
N PRO A 23 -3.27 -43.10 28.64
CA PRO A 23 -3.44 -42.28 27.46
C PRO A 23 -2.11 -42.19 26.70
N PRO A 24 -2.11 -42.02 25.36
CA PRO A 24 -0.87 -41.86 24.61
C PRO A 24 -0.15 -40.61 25.12
N ILE A 25 1.10 -40.84 25.55
CA ILE A 25 2.04 -39.84 26.07
C ILE A 25 2.08 -38.65 25.11
N MET A 26 1.75 -37.47 25.63
CA MET A 26 1.97 -36.18 24.97
C MET A 26 3.39 -36.16 24.36
N GLN A 27 3.48 -35.99 23.04
CA GLN A 27 4.75 -35.82 22.36
C GLN A 27 5.51 -34.66 23.00
N SER A 28 6.73 -34.92 23.47
CA SER A 28 7.55 -33.88 24.09
C SER A 28 7.87 -32.77 23.08
N PRO A 29 7.74 -31.48 23.46
CA PRO A 29 7.94 -30.35 22.54
C PRO A 29 9.30 -30.37 21.83
N LEU A 30 10.34 -30.91 22.49
CA LEU A 30 11.69 -31.06 21.94
C LEU A 30 11.75 -31.97 20.71
N ARG A 31 10.95 -33.04 20.65
CA ARG A 31 10.95 -33.99 19.51
C ARG A 31 10.23 -33.39 18.30
N ALA A 32 9.17 -32.62 18.54
CA ALA A 32 8.48 -31.86 17.51
C ALA A 32 9.40 -30.79 16.90
N HIS A 33 10.20 -30.08 17.72
CA HIS A 33 11.17 -29.11 17.23
C HIS A 33 12.23 -29.71 16.32
N GLN A 34 12.78 -30.88 16.67
CA GLN A 34 13.76 -31.61 15.84
C GLN A 34 13.16 -32.10 14.52
N LEU A 35 11.92 -32.62 14.55
CA LEU A 35 11.21 -33.03 13.33
C LEU A 35 11.00 -31.84 12.38
N VAL A 36 10.57 -30.68 12.90
CA VAL A 36 10.41 -29.47 12.09
C VAL A 36 11.73 -29.02 11.46
N THR A 37 12.86 -29.10 12.19
CA THR A 37 14.17 -28.77 11.61
C THR A 37 14.52 -29.72 10.47
N ASN A 38 14.34 -31.03 10.66
CA ASN A 38 14.62 -32.02 9.62
C ASN A 38 13.78 -31.80 8.35
N TYR A 39 12.48 -31.50 8.51
CA TYR A 39 11.63 -31.18 7.36
C TYR A 39 12.04 -29.88 6.68
N ALA A 40 12.42 -28.85 7.45
CA ALA A 40 12.91 -27.59 6.89
C ALA A 40 14.20 -27.79 6.08
N VAL A 41 15.18 -28.54 6.60
CA VAL A 41 16.43 -28.85 5.89
C VAL A 41 16.18 -29.59 4.57
N ASN A 42 15.26 -30.55 4.59
CA ASN A 42 14.86 -31.29 3.39
C ASN A 42 14.14 -30.38 2.38
N ALA A 43 13.19 -29.56 2.84
CA ALA A 43 12.46 -28.62 2.00
C ALA A 43 13.41 -27.63 1.32
N VAL A 44 14.33 -27.02 2.07
CA VAL A 44 15.36 -26.12 1.54
C VAL A 44 16.18 -26.81 0.44
N SER A 45 16.65 -28.02 0.69
CA SER A 45 17.44 -28.80 -0.30
C SER A 45 16.64 -29.08 -1.58
N CYS A 46 15.36 -29.39 -1.45
CA CYS A 46 14.47 -29.62 -2.59
C CYS A 46 14.22 -28.34 -3.39
N PHE A 47 13.97 -27.20 -2.73
CA PHE A 47 13.76 -25.93 -3.42
C PHE A 47 15.01 -25.46 -4.17
N PHE A 48 16.21 -25.62 -3.59
CA PHE A 48 17.45 -25.34 -4.33
C PHE A 48 17.55 -26.15 -5.63
N LYS A 49 17.25 -27.44 -5.57
CA LYS A 49 17.27 -28.31 -6.75
C LYS A 49 16.16 -27.96 -7.75
N ALA A 50 14.97 -27.60 -7.26
CA ALA A 50 13.85 -27.17 -8.10
C ALA A 50 14.21 -25.88 -8.87
N ILE A 51 14.77 -24.87 -8.19
CA ILE A 51 15.21 -23.62 -8.79
C ILE A 51 16.29 -23.88 -9.86
N GLN A 52 17.22 -24.79 -9.58
CA GLN A 52 18.27 -25.12 -10.55
C GLN A 52 17.73 -25.79 -11.82
N LEU A 53 16.70 -26.63 -11.69
CA LEU A 53 16.10 -27.37 -12.80
C LEU A 53 15.00 -26.59 -13.54
N ALA A 54 14.42 -25.57 -12.91
CA ALA A 54 13.32 -24.80 -13.49
C ALA A 54 13.79 -23.97 -14.70
N GLU A 55 13.04 -24.04 -15.79
CA GLU A 55 13.19 -23.19 -16.97
C GLU A 55 12.26 -21.96 -16.87
N GLY A 56 12.78 -20.76 -17.16
CA GLY A 56 12.00 -19.51 -17.13
C GLY A 56 11.87 -18.87 -15.74
N SER A 57 10.72 -18.23 -15.48
CA SER A 57 10.48 -17.50 -14.23
C SER A 57 10.40 -18.46 -13.03
N ARG A 58 11.26 -18.19 -12.03
CA ARG A 58 11.45 -19.01 -10.82
C ARG A 58 10.93 -18.32 -9.56
N LEU A 59 10.14 -17.26 -9.73
CA LEU A 59 9.69 -16.37 -8.65
C LEU A 59 9.03 -17.13 -7.50
N ASP A 60 8.12 -18.06 -7.82
CA ASP A 60 7.38 -18.84 -6.82
C ASP A 60 8.33 -19.65 -5.91
N ASP A 61 9.17 -20.50 -6.51
CA ASP A 61 10.12 -21.34 -5.77
C ASP A 61 11.14 -20.51 -4.99
N THR A 62 11.58 -19.38 -5.57
CA THR A 62 12.53 -18.46 -4.94
C THR A 62 11.91 -17.79 -3.71
N LEU A 63 10.65 -17.34 -3.80
CA LEU A 63 9.96 -16.73 -2.67
C LEU A 63 9.67 -17.74 -1.56
N ARG A 64 9.31 -18.98 -1.90
CA ARG A 64 9.15 -20.06 -0.91
C ARG A 64 10.47 -20.38 -0.20
N LEU A 65 11.57 -20.40 -0.94
CA LEU A 65 12.90 -20.55 -0.35
C LEU A 65 13.22 -19.39 0.60
N LEU A 66 12.90 -18.14 0.22
CA LEU A 66 13.08 -16.97 1.08
C LEU A 66 12.24 -17.05 2.36
N MET A 67 10.99 -17.52 2.29
CA MET A 67 10.18 -17.71 3.50
C MET A 67 10.79 -18.73 4.44
N LEU A 68 11.15 -19.91 3.94
CA LEU A 68 11.82 -20.93 4.76
C LEU A 68 13.13 -20.41 5.36
N TRP A 69 13.87 -19.62 4.58
CA TRP A 69 15.09 -18.98 5.05
C TRP A 69 14.79 -17.98 6.17
N PHE A 70 13.80 -17.10 6.03
CA PHE A 70 13.51 -16.09 7.05
C PHE A 70 12.85 -16.66 8.31
N ASP A 71 12.06 -17.74 8.21
CA ASP A 71 11.38 -18.34 9.35
C ASP A 71 12.24 -19.35 10.12
N TYR A 72 13.08 -20.11 9.41
CA TYR A 72 13.84 -21.23 10.00
C TYR A 72 15.36 -21.10 9.86
N GLY A 73 15.86 -20.09 9.13
CA GLY A 73 17.29 -19.98 8.83
C GLY A 73 18.18 -19.59 10.02
N ASP A 74 17.61 -19.22 11.16
CA ASP A 74 18.38 -19.02 12.39
C ASP A 74 18.78 -20.35 13.05
N ARG A 75 18.16 -21.46 12.64
CA ARG A 75 18.53 -22.81 13.09
C ARG A 75 19.86 -23.21 12.44
N PRO A 76 20.84 -23.72 13.19
CA PRO A 76 22.19 -23.98 12.69
C PRO A 76 22.22 -24.98 11.53
N GLU A 77 21.42 -26.05 11.59
CA GLU A 77 21.34 -27.07 10.53
C GLU A 77 20.82 -26.48 9.20
N VAL A 78 19.84 -25.57 9.27
CA VAL A 78 19.27 -24.90 8.10
C VAL A 78 20.25 -23.86 7.56
N PHE A 79 20.90 -23.11 8.46
CA PHE A 79 21.91 -22.10 8.11
C PHE A 79 23.08 -22.68 7.31
N GLU A 80 23.68 -23.77 7.80
CA GLU A 80 24.79 -24.44 7.11
C GLU A 80 24.36 -24.90 5.72
N ARG A 81 23.15 -25.50 5.63
CA ARG A 81 22.61 -25.96 4.35
C ARG A 81 22.32 -24.82 3.38
N LEU A 82 21.82 -23.68 3.86
CA LEU A 82 21.61 -22.49 3.05
C LEU A 82 22.95 -21.96 2.52
N ARG A 83 23.94 -21.78 3.40
CA ARG A 83 25.27 -21.26 3.04
C ARG A 83 25.94 -22.09 1.94
N ASP A 84 25.87 -23.42 2.05
CA ASP A 84 26.53 -24.31 1.11
C ASP A 84 25.86 -24.33 -0.26
N ASN A 85 24.53 -24.24 -0.33
CA ASN A 85 23.78 -24.28 -1.59
C ASN A 85 23.56 -22.90 -2.24
N LEU A 86 23.71 -21.79 -1.51
CA LEU A 86 23.50 -20.43 -2.03
C LEU A 86 24.38 -20.14 -3.27
N LYS A 87 25.61 -20.67 -3.30
CA LYS A 87 26.54 -20.51 -4.43
C LYS A 87 26.15 -21.30 -5.67
N MET A 88 25.22 -22.26 -5.56
CA MET A 88 24.78 -23.09 -6.68
C MET A 88 23.70 -22.41 -7.52
N ILE A 89 22.98 -21.42 -6.98
CA ILE A 89 21.93 -20.69 -7.71
C ILE A 89 22.57 -19.60 -8.58
N PRO A 90 22.18 -19.49 -9.86
CA PRO A 90 22.59 -18.38 -10.72
C PRO A 90 22.20 -17.02 -10.13
N SER A 91 23.13 -16.06 -10.15
CA SER A 91 22.92 -14.73 -9.58
C SER A 91 21.70 -13.97 -10.17
N GLU A 92 21.27 -14.31 -11.38
CA GLU A 92 20.11 -13.73 -12.07
C GLU A 92 18.78 -14.00 -11.35
N VAL A 93 18.65 -15.14 -10.67
CA VAL A 93 17.41 -15.53 -9.98
C VAL A 93 17.08 -14.54 -8.86
N TRP A 94 18.10 -14.00 -8.20
CA TRP A 94 17.94 -13.06 -7.10
C TRP A 94 17.47 -11.68 -7.54
N LEU A 95 17.53 -11.37 -8.84
CA LEU A 95 17.06 -10.09 -9.38
C LEU A 95 15.54 -9.94 -9.26
N GLU A 96 14.79 -11.04 -9.28
CA GLU A 96 13.32 -11.02 -9.15
C GLU A 96 12.85 -10.72 -7.70
N VAL A 97 13.75 -10.88 -6.72
CA VAL A 97 13.45 -10.76 -5.28
C VAL A 97 14.30 -9.68 -4.58
N VAL A 98 14.85 -8.74 -5.35
CA VAL A 98 15.61 -7.58 -4.84
C VAL A 98 14.87 -6.87 -3.71
N PRO A 99 13.57 -6.51 -3.83
CA PRO A 99 12.97 -5.70 -2.79
C PRO A 99 12.74 -6.54 -1.50
N GLN A 100 12.56 -7.87 -1.58
CA GLN A 100 12.49 -8.75 -0.39
C GLN A 100 13.82 -8.76 0.38
N LEU A 101 14.94 -8.84 -0.34
CA LEU A 101 16.27 -8.86 0.25
C LEU A 101 16.61 -7.51 0.89
N ILE A 102 16.26 -6.39 0.24
CA ILE A 102 16.46 -5.02 0.78
C ILE A 102 15.68 -4.80 2.08
N ALA A 103 14.44 -5.30 2.15
CA ALA A 103 13.59 -5.14 3.34
C ALA A 103 14.24 -5.72 4.61
N ARG A 104 15.03 -6.78 4.48
CA ARG A 104 15.66 -7.51 5.60
C ARG A 104 17.13 -7.17 5.86
N LEU A 105 17.69 -6.14 5.22
CA LEU A 105 19.08 -5.70 5.42
C LEU A 105 19.41 -5.26 6.86
N ASP A 106 18.42 -4.96 7.69
CA ASP A 106 18.56 -4.60 9.10
C ASP A 106 18.60 -5.81 10.05
N SER A 107 18.33 -7.01 9.56
CA SER A 107 18.29 -8.23 10.37
C SER A 107 19.66 -8.55 10.95
N GLN A 108 19.72 -8.86 12.26
CA GLN A 108 20.98 -9.16 12.97
C GLN A 108 21.26 -10.65 13.12
N ASN A 109 20.27 -11.50 12.82
CA ASN A 109 20.39 -12.92 13.03
C ASN A 109 21.27 -13.57 11.95
N ASN A 110 21.57 -14.86 12.10
CA ASN A 110 22.37 -15.64 11.15
C ASN A 110 21.83 -15.49 9.72
N THR A 111 20.51 -15.45 9.57
CA THR A 111 19.83 -15.15 8.30
C THR A 111 20.28 -13.83 7.65
N GLY A 112 20.35 -12.74 8.42
CA GLY A 112 20.76 -11.42 7.95
C GLY A 112 22.21 -11.37 7.45
N VAL A 113 23.10 -12.14 8.09
CA VAL A 113 24.51 -12.26 7.65
C VAL A 113 24.59 -12.86 6.24
N LEU A 114 23.85 -13.94 5.99
CA LEU A 114 23.80 -14.55 4.66
C LEU A 114 23.12 -13.65 3.62
N VAL A 115 22.06 -12.92 4.00
CA VAL A 115 21.39 -11.96 3.10
C VAL A 115 22.38 -10.89 2.68
N ARG A 116 23.12 -10.30 3.63
CA ARG A 116 24.13 -9.29 3.34
C ARG A 116 25.20 -9.83 2.40
N GLN A 117 25.71 -11.03 2.64
CA GLN A 117 26.71 -11.65 1.76
C GLN A 117 26.16 -11.86 0.34
N LEU A 118 24.94 -12.40 0.22
CA LEU A 118 24.28 -12.61 -1.06
C LEU A 118 24.08 -11.29 -1.82
N VAL A 119 23.59 -10.25 -1.14
CA VAL A 119 23.38 -8.92 -1.75
C VAL A 119 24.71 -8.35 -2.26
N ILE A 120 25.81 -8.49 -1.50
CA ILE A 120 27.13 -8.04 -1.95
C ILE A 120 27.57 -8.79 -3.22
N ASP A 121 27.42 -10.12 -3.24
CA ASP A 121 27.86 -10.95 -4.36
C ASP A 121 27.04 -10.67 -5.64
N VAL A 122 25.71 -10.54 -5.52
CA VAL A 122 24.82 -10.24 -6.65
C VAL A 122 24.98 -8.79 -7.10
N ALA A 123 25.14 -7.83 -6.19
CA ALA A 123 25.30 -6.42 -6.56
C ALA A 123 26.66 -6.14 -7.23
N LYS A 124 27.70 -6.91 -6.92
CA LYS A 124 28.97 -6.89 -7.69
C LYS A 124 28.78 -7.38 -9.12
N ALA A 125 27.99 -8.43 -9.34
CA ALA A 125 27.73 -8.98 -10.66
C ALA A 125 26.79 -8.09 -11.50
N TYR A 126 25.70 -7.61 -10.89
CA TYR A 126 24.64 -6.85 -11.57
C TYR A 126 24.35 -5.51 -10.87
N PRO A 127 25.30 -4.55 -10.87
CA PRO A 127 25.17 -3.31 -10.09
C PRO A 127 23.94 -2.48 -10.51
N GLN A 128 23.60 -2.43 -11.80
CA GLN A 128 22.47 -1.65 -12.31
C GLN A 128 21.12 -2.04 -11.69
N ALA A 129 20.90 -3.33 -11.35
CA ALA A 129 19.67 -3.78 -10.72
C ALA A 129 19.52 -3.29 -9.26
N TRP A 130 20.64 -3.10 -8.57
CA TRP A 130 20.67 -2.85 -7.13
C TRP A 130 20.82 -1.36 -6.77
N VAL A 131 21.45 -0.58 -7.65
CA VAL A 131 21.83 0.80 -7.35
C VAL A 131 20.63 1.66 -6.95
N TYR A 132 19.47 1.57 -7.63
CA TYR A 132 18.27 2.31 -7.24
C TYR A 132 17.77 1.92 -5.85
N ALA A 133 17.60 0.62 -5.60
CA ALA A 133 17.05 0.11 -4.34
C ALA A 133 17.98 0.39 -3.15
N LEU A 134 19.30 0.27 -3.33
CA LEU A 134 20.30 0.59 -2.30
C LEU A 134 20.38 2.10 -2.04
N THR A 135 20.30 2.93 -3.09
CA THR A 135 20.32 4.40 -2.93
C THR A 135 19.09 4.89 -2.16
N ALA A 136 17.93 4.26 -2.38
CA ALA A 136 16.73 4.51 -1.58
C ALA A 136 16.89 4.02 -0.13
N ALA A 137 17.52 2.86 0.07
CA ALA A 137 17.75 2.28 1.40
C ALA A 137 18.70 3.11 2.28
N ILE A 138 19.67 3.84 1.71
CA ILE A 138 20.52 4.80 2.45
C ILE A 138 19.68 5.85 3.17
N LYS A 139 18.56 6.29 2.58
CA LYS A 139 17.69 7.34 3.13
C LYS A 139 16.60 6.80 4.06
N SER A 140 16.73 5.54 4.49
CA SER A 140 15.82 4.90 5.43
C SER A 140 15.93 5.53 6.83
N ARG A 141 14.80 5.69 7.53
CA ARG A 141 14.73 6.06 8.96
C ARG A 141 15.46 5.06 9.87
N ASN A 142 15.52 3.79 9.47
CA ASN A 142 16.30 2.79 10.20
C ASN A 142 17.80 3.01 9.95
N THR A 143 18.52 3.41 11.00
CA THR A 143 19.95 3.71 10.98
C THR A 143 20.80 2.51 10.59
N ARG A 144 20.43 1.30 11.03
CA ARG A 144 21.17 0.08 10.68
C ARG A 144 21.04 -0.25 9.20
N ARG A 145 19.82 -0.19 8.66
CA ARG A 145 19.58 -0.40 7.22
C ARG A 145 20.36 0.61 6.38
N SER A 146 20.31 1.89 6.78
CA SER A 146 21.04 2.97 6.11
C SER A 146 22.55 2.71 6.10
N GLN A 147 23.13 2.31 7.25
CA GLN A 147 24.55 2.00 7.36
C GLN A 147 24.96 0.81 6.49
N VAL A 148 24.22 -0.30 6.54
CA VAL A 148 24.54 -1.50 5.74
C VAL A 148 24.38 -1.20 4.24
N ALA A 149 23.33 -0.48 3.84
CA ALA A 149 23.15 -0.07 2.45
C ALA A 149 24.30 0.81 1.95
N LYS A 150 24.80 1.73 2.80
CA LYS A 150 25.96 2.56 2.51
C LYS A 150 27.22 1.71 2.33
N GLU A 151 27.49 0.79 3.26
CA GLU A 151 28.63 -0.14 3.15
C GLU A 151 28.60 -0.95 1.84
N ILE A 152 27.42 -1.43 1.42
CA ILE A 152 27.28 -2.17 0.15
C ILE A 152 27.50 -1.25 -1.06
N LEU A 153 26.98 -0.03 -1.04
CA LEU A 153 27.20 0.93 -2.13
C LEU A 153 28.66 1.37 -2.24
N ASP A 154 29.36 1.53 -1.12
CA ASP A 154 30.80 1.83 -1.10
C ASP A 154 31.59 0.69 -1.78
N ILE A 155 31.24 -0.57 -1.53
CA ILE A 155 31.83 -1.75 -2.21
C ILE A 155 31.54 -1.74 -3.71
N ILE A 156 30.35 -1.32 -4.13
CA ILE A 156 30.02 -1.18 -5.56
C ILE A 156 30.82 -0.02 -6.17
N ALA A 157 31.02 1.06 -5.42
CA ALA A 157 31.78 2.23 -5.83
C ALA A 157 33.27 1.92 -6.05
N GLU A 158 33.84 0.91 -5.39
CA GLU A 158 35.20 0.42 -5.69
C GLU A 158 35.34 -0.04 -7.15
N ASN A 159 34.30 -0.69 -7.70
CA ASN A 159 34.32 -1.21 -9.08
C ASN A 159 33.72 -0.23 -10.11
N LYS A 160 32.65 0.48 -9.73
CA LYS A 160 31.92 1.42 -10.60
C LYS A 160 31.57 2.72 -9.85
N PRO A 161 32.56 3.57 -9.56
CA PRO A 161 32.34 4.80 -8.78
C PRO A 161 31.40 5.78 -9.48
N ILE A 162 31.57 5.92 -10.81
CA ILE A 162 30.78 6.83 -11.65
C ILE A 162 29.29 6.47 -11.59
N LEU A 163 28.96 5.18 -11.66
CA LEU A 163 27.56 4.71 -11.60
C LEU A 163 26.89 5.07 -10.28
N VAL A 164 27.58 4.86 -9.15
CA VAL A 164 27.05 5.15 -7.81
C VAL A 164 26.89 6.65 -7.59
N GLU A 165 27.85 7.46 -8.03
CA GLU A 165 27.77 8.92 -7.96
C GLU A 165 26.59 9.44 -8.79
N GLN A 166 26.46 8.98 -10.03
CA GLN A 166 25.37 9.35 -10.93
C GLN A 166 24.00 8.96 -10.36
N ALA A 167 23.87 7.76 -9.79
CA ALA A 167 22.62 7.32 -9.18
C ALA A 167 22.24 8.12 -7.94
N THR A 168 23.20 8.43 -7.09
CA THR A 168 22.98 9.27 -5.90
C THR A 168 22.51 10.66 -6.34
N LEU A 169 23.18 11.26 -7.32
CA LEU A 169 22.81 12.55 -7.91
C LEU A 169 21.39 12.53 -8.49
N VAL A 170 21.07 11.55 -9.35
CA VAL A 170 19.74 11.43 -9.96
C VAL A 170 18.68 11.23 -8.89
N ASN A 171 18.93 10.39 -7.88
CA ASN A 171 17.97 10.15 -6.81
C ASN A 171 17.70 11.41 -5.96
N ASP A 172 18.75 12.11 -5.51
CA ASP A 172 18.65 13.35 -4.71
C ASP A 172 17.88 14.44 -5.46
N GLU A 173 18.23 14.67 -6.73
CA GLU A 173 17.62 15.71 -7.55
C GLU A 173 16.17 15.36 -7.92
N LEU A 174 15.85 14.09 -8.17
CA LEU A 174 14.46 13.67 -8.39
C LEU A 174 13.59 13.85 -7.15
N ILE A 175 14.08 13.52 -5.95
CA ILE A 175 13.34 13.77 -4.70
C ILE A 175 13.10 15.26 -4.50
N ARG A 176 14.08 16.10 -4.82
CA ARG A 176 13.92 17.56 -4.78
C ARG A 176 12.87 18.06 -5.76
N CYS A 177 12.81 17.49 -6.96
CA CYS A 177 11.75 17.78 -7.94
C CYS A 177 10.38 17.23 -7.53
N ALA A 178 10.34 16.15 -6.75
CA ALA A 178 9.11 15.50 -6.32
C ALA A 178 8.34 16.37 -5.31
N ILE A 179 9.07 17.03 -4.41
CA ILE A 179 8.50 17.79 -3.31
C ILE A 179 9.20 19.14 -3.15
N LEU A 180 8.54 20.22 -3.59
CA LEU A 180 9.08 21.58 -3.49
C LEU A 180 8.97 22.14 -2.07
N TRP A 181 9.84 23.07 -1.67
CA TRP A 181 9.74 23.73 -0.35
C TRP A 181 8.36 24.36 -0.12
N HIS A 182 7.78 24.99 -1.14
CA HIS A 182 6.44 25.58 -1.06
C HIS A 182 5.38 24.53 -0.67
N GLU A 183 5.51 23.29 -1.14
CA GLU A 183 4.58 22.21 -0.83
C GLU A 183 4.82 21.63 0.56
N GLN A 184 6.09 21.45 0.96
CA GLN A 184 6.45 21.02 2.32
C GLN A 184 5.89 21.98 3.36
N TRP A 185 6.04 23.29 3.12
CA TRP A 185 5.48 24.32 4.00
C TRP A 185 3.96 24.35 3.97
N HIS A 186 3.32 24.19 2.81
CA HIS A 186 1.87 24.16 2.73
C HIS A 186 1.28 22.99 3.55
N GLU A 187 1.79 21.78 3.35
CA GLU A 187 1.34 20.59 4.07
C GLU A 187 1.61 20.69 5.57
N ALA A 188 2.84 21.06 5.96
CA ALA A 188 3.22 21.16 7.36
C ALA A 188 2.44 22.25 8.11
N LEU A 189 2.13 23.38 7.46
CA LEU A 189 1.29 24.41 8.07
C LEU A 189 -0.17 23.98 8.21
N GLU A 190 -0.69 23.22 7.24
CA GLU A 190 -2.04 22.62 7.33
C GLU A 190 -2.11 21.62 8.49
N GLU A 191 -1.14 20.72 8.61
CA GLU A 191 -1.05 19.74 9.68
C GLU A 191 -0.83 20.39 11.06
N ALA A 192 0.11 21.33 11.15
CA ALA A 192 0.35 22.13 12.35
C ALA A 192 -0.92 22.88 12.81
N SER A 193 -1.72 23.39 11.86
CA SER A 193 -2.98 24.08 12.20
C SER A 193 -3.99 23.13 12.83
N ARG A 194 -4.03 21.88 12.39
CA ARG A 194 -4.90 20.85 12.96
C ARG A 194 -4.55 20.59 14.42
N PHE A 195 -3.28 20.33 14.72
CA PHE A 195 -2.82 20.07 16.08
C PHE A 195 -3.05 21.25 17.02
N TYR A 196 -2.87 22.48 16.53
CA TYR A 196 -3.06 23.66 17.35
C TYR A 196 -4.54 24.01 17.59
N PHE A 197 -5.36 24.05 16.54
CA PHE A 197 -6.75 24.52 16.64
C PHE A 197 -7.73 23.42 17.09
N GLN A 198 -7.50 22.16 16.71
CA GLN A 198 -8.38 21.04 17.06
C GLN A 198 -7.90 20.36 18.34
N ASP A 199 -6.64 19.91 18.34
CA ASP A 199 -6.11 19.06 19.41
C ASP A 199 -5.50 19.86 20.57
N LYS A 200 -5.32 21.18 20.40
CA LYS A 200 -4.66 22.10 21.33
C LYS A 200 -3.27 21.64 21.78
N ASN A 201 -2.57 20.91 20.91
CA ASN A 201 -1.25 20.38 21.16
C ASN A 201 -0.18 21.25 20.49
N VAL A 202 0.45 22.11 21.29
CA VAL A 202 1.48 23.05 20.81
C VAL A 202 2.83 22.38 20.58
N ASP A 203 3.17 21.36 21.37
CA ASP A 203 4.46 20.68 21.28
C ASP A 203 4.56 19.90 19.96
N GLU A 204 3.50 19.19 19.57
CA GLU A 204 3.49 18.48 18.28
C GLU A 204 3.47 19.41 17.07
N MET A 205 2.74 20.53 17.18
CA MET A 205 2.80 21.59 16.16
C MET A 205 4.25 22.07 15.93
N MET A 206 5.02 22.26 17.01
CA MET A 206 6.42 22.68 16.91
C MET A 206 7.34 21.57 16.38
N ASN A 207 7.08 20.31 16.73
CA ASN A 207 7.84 19.17 16.22
C ASN A 207 7.74 19.06 14.69
N ILE A 208 6.60 19.42 14.11
CA ILE A 208 6.37 19.43 12.65
C ILE A 208 7.11 20.60 11.99
N LEU A 209 7.04 21.81 12.56
CA LEU A 209 7.59 23.01 11.93
C LEU A 209 9.11 23.15 12.11
N ARG A 210 9.68 22.65 13.22
CA ARG A 210 11.11 22.81 13.55
C ARG A 210 12.07 22.25 12.48
N PRO A 211 11.87 21.02 11.94
CA PRO A 211 12.73 20.49 10.88
C PRO A 211 12.73 21.35 9.61
N LEU A 212 11.59 21.98 9.28
CA LEU A 212 11.47 22.85 8.12
C LEU A 212 12.20 24.18 8.31
N HIS A 213 12.14 24.75 9.51
CA HIS A 213 12.94 25.94 9.85
C HIS A 213 14.44 25.67 9.76
N GLN A 214 14.90 24.56 10.35
CA GLN A 214 16.30 24.13 10.24
C GLN A 214 16.74 23.94 8.79
N LYS A 215 15.86 23.44 7.94
CA LYS A 215 16.13 23.24 6.51
C LYS A 215 16.31 24.57 5.75
N ILE A 216 15.57 25.62 6.10
CA ILE A 216 15.77 26.94 5.48
C ILE A 216 17.07 27.57 5.99
N GLU A 217 17.42 27.39 7.27
CA GLU A 217 18.65 27.91 7.88
C GLU A 217 19.92 27.29 7.25
N GLN A 218 19.86 26.04 6.81
CA GLN A 218 20.94 25.38 6.06
C GLN A 218 21.24 26.05 4.70
N GLY A 219 20.38 26.95 4.24
CA GLY A 219 20.56 27.73 3.02
C GLY A 219 19.86 27.13 1.80
N HIS A 220 19.85 27.89 0.71
CA HIS A 220 19.27 27.49 -0.57
C HIS A 220 20.36 26.99 -1.52
N THR A 221 20.02 25.99 -2.33
CA THR A 221 20.93 25.41 -3.32
C THR A 221 20.47 25.65 -4.76
N THR A 222 19.20 26.00 -4.96
CA THR A 222 18.59 26.19 -6.28
C THR A 222 17.97 27.57 -6.40
N MET A 223 17.75 28.02 -7.65
CA MET A 223 17.12 29.32 -7.92
C MET A 223 15.69 29.39 -7.36
N LYS A 224 14.95 28.27 -7.38
CA LYS A 224 13.59 28.20 -6.82
C LYS A 224 13.59 28.30 -5.29
N GLU A 225 14.54 27.64 -4.64
CA GLU A 225 14.74 27.74 -3.18
C GLU A 225 15.20 29.13 -2.77
N GLN A 226 16.09 29.76 -3.56
CA GLN A 226 16.53 31.14 -3.35
C GLN A 226 15.35 32.11 -3.41
N SER A 227 14.47 31.95 -4.42
CA SER A 227 13.26 32.76 -4.56
C SER A 227 12.31 32.58 -3.38
N PHE A 228 12.14 31.35 -2.89
CA PHE A 228 11.34 31.08 -1.69
C PHE A 228 11.93 31.77 -0.47
N ASN A 229 13.23 31.57 -0.22
CA ASN A 229 13.93 32.12 0.92
C ASN A 229 13.86 33.65 0.90
N HIS A 230 14.15 34.29 -0.23
CA HIS A 230 14.03 35.74 -0.38
C HIS A 230 12.64 36.29 -0.06
N THR A 231 11.58 35.53 -0.36
CA THR A 231 10.19 35.98 -0.24
C THR A 231 9.59 35.74 1.15
N TYR A 232 9.94 34.62 1.80
CA TYR A 232 9.24 34.14 3.00
C TYR A 232 10.12 33.98 4.24
N TYR A 233 11.47 33.98 4.10
CA TYR A 233 12.37 33.65 5.21
C TYR A 233 12.20 34.57 6.41
N LYS A 234 12.09 35.88 6.18
CA LYS A 234 11.91 36.85 7.27
C LYS A 234 10.65 36.55 8.07
N ASP A 235 9.50 36.47 7.40
CA ASP A 235 8.22 36.21 8.04
C ASP A 235 8.20 34.85 8.75
N LEU A 236 8.82 33.81 8.17
CA LEU A 236 8.94 32.48 8.79
C LEU A 236 9.82 32.51 10.04
N LYS A 237 10.95 33.20 9.98
CA LYS A 237 11.87 33.33 11.11
C LYS A 237 11.21 34.09 12.25
N ASP A 238 10.58 35.23 11.95
CA ASP A 238 9.85 36.03 12.93
C ASP A 238 8.73 35.19 13.58
N ALA A 239 7.97 34.43 12.79
CA ALA A 239 6.94 33.52 13.30
C ALA A 239 7.51 32.44 14.23
N PHE A 240 8.66 31.86 13.90
CA PHE A 240 9.32 30.84 14.73
C PHE A 240 9.86 31.42 16.04
N GLU A 241 10.41 32.63 16.01
CA GLU A 241 10.88 33.33 17.20
C GLU A 241 9.71 33.58 18.17
N HIS A 242 8.56 34.03 17.67
CA HIS A 242 7.34 34.17 18.47
C HIS A 242 6.91 32.83 19.10
N CYS A 243 7.00 31.71 18.36
CA CYS A 243 6.71 30.39 18.92
C CYS A 243 7.69 29.97 20.04
N GLU A 244 8.99 30.25 19.90
CA GLU A 244 9.97 29.96 20.96
C GLU A 244 9.79 30.87 22.18
N VAL A 245 9.40 32.13 21.98
CA VAL A 245 9.04 33.05 23.10
C VAL A 245 7.79 32.56 23.81
N PHE A 246 6.76 32.10 23.07
CA PHE A 246 5.58 31.47 23.66
C PHE A 246 5.97 30.28 24.55
N ARG A 247 6.87 29.40 24.09
CA ARG A 247 7.34 28.26 24.89
C ARG A 247 8.01 28.66 26.20
N ARG A 248 8.68 29.82 26.24
CA ARG A 248 9.34 30.34 27.44
C ARG A 248 8.40 31.09 28.38
N THR A 249 7.41 31.80 27.82
CA THR A 249 6.58 32.76 28.56
C THR A 249 5.16 32.29 28.82
N GLY A 250 4.65 31.33 28.05
CA GLY A 250 3.25 30.90 28.04
C GLY A 250 2.27 31.97 27.54
N ASN A 251 2.75 33.08 26.96
CA ASN A 251 1.89 34.21 26.59
C ASN A 251 1.18 33.97 25.25
N GLN A 252 -0.13 33.72 25.31
CA GLN A 252 -0.99 33.44 24.16
C GLN A 252 -0.94 34.50 23.04
N LYS A 253 -0.62 35.76 23.36
CA LYS A 253 -0.50 36.83 22.34
C LYS A 253 0.61 36.57 21.33
N GLU A 254 1.73 36.00 21.79
CA GLU A 254 2.86 35.64 20.93
C GLU A 254 2.47 34.55 19.94
N MET A 255 1.67 33.59 20.39
CA MET A 255 1.19 32.50 19.55
C MET A 255 0.20 32.99 18.48
N THR A 256 -0.69 33.92 18.83
CA THR A 256 -1.57 34.56 17.85
C THR A 256 -0.76 35.31 16.80
N ALA A 257 0.27 36.07 17.20
CA ALA A 257 1.14 36.78 16.27
C ALA A 257 1.89 35.82 15.32
N ALA A 258 2.39 34.70 15.83
CA ALA A 258 3.02 33.67 15.02
C ALA A 258 2.05 33.08 13.97
N TRP A 259 0.82 32.78 14.39
CA TRP A 259 -0.20 32.22 13.50
C TRP A 259 -0.70 33.20 12.45
N ASP A 260 -0.75 34.51 12.74
CA ASP A 260 -1.09 35.53 11.75
C ASP A 260 -0.04 35.53 10.61
N LEU A 261 1.25 35.41 10.95
CA LEU A 261 2.33 35.29 9.97
C LEU A 261 2.22 33.99 9.17
N TYR A 262 2.10 32.84 9.85
CA TYR A 262 1.96 31.54 9.20
C TYR A 262 0.75 31.46 8.28
N TYR A 263 -0.40 32.00 8.69
CA TYR A 263 -1.61 32.00 7.89
C TYR A 263 -1.49 32.87 6.64
N ASN A 264 -0.85 34.05 6.77
CA ASN A 264 -0.57 34.91 5.62
C ASN A 264 0.36 34.24 4.62
N ILE A 265 1.40 33.55 5.09
CA ILE A 265 2.32 32.77 4.25
C ILE A 265 1.57 31.61 3.58
N PHE A 266 0.80 30.85 4.35
CA PHE A 266 -0.02 29.74 3.86
C PHE A 266 -0.91 30.20 2.71
N LYS A 267 -1.68 31.29 2.89
CA LYS A 267 -2.56 31.84 1.85
C LYS A 267 -1.80 32.25 0.58
N ARG A 268 -0.61 32.88 0.72
CA ARG A 268 0.24 33.25 -0.41
C ARG A 268 0.74 32.01 -1.16
N ILE A 269 1.20 31.00 -0.44
CA ILE A 269 1.67 29.74 -1.00
C ILE A 269 0.51 29.00 -1.71
N SER A 270 -0.65 28.84 -1.09
CA SER A 270 -1.82 28.17 -1.69
C SER A 270 -2.25 28.83 -3.00
N ASN A 271 -2.22 30.16 -3.08
CA ASN A 271 -2.50 30.89 -4.32
C ASN A 271 -1.47 30.57 -5.42
N GLN A 272 -0.19 30.54 -5.06
CA GLN A 272 0.89 30.25 -6.01
C GLN A 272 0.84 28.80 -6.50
N LEU A 273 0.61 27.83 -5.61
CA LEU A 273 0.50 26.42 -5.97
C LEU A 273 -0.67 26.16 -6.94
N ARG A 274 -1.80 26.87 -6.81
CA ARG A 274 -2.93 26.76 -7.75
C ARG A 274 -2.61 27.20 -9.17
N GLN A 275 -1.66 28.12 -9.35
CA GLN A 275 -1.27 28.65 -10.66
C GLN A 275 -0.11 27.88 -11.31
N MET A 276 0.60 27.04 -10.54
CA MET A 276 1.73 26.26 -11.07
C MET A 276 1.25 24.99 -11.78
N ASN A 277 1.31 25.00 -13.10
CA ASN A 277 0.98 23.84 -13.95
C ASN A 277 2.22 23.15 -14.54
N THR A 278 3.33 23.88 -14.68
CA THR A 278 4.57 23.39 -15.26
C THR A 278 5.76 23.87 -14.43
N LEU A 279 6.79 23.03 -14.38
CA LEU A 279 8.02 23.29 -13.64
C LEU A 279 9.20 23.20 -14.61
N ASP A 280 10.07 24.20 -14.63
CA ASP A 280 11.30 24.18 -15.40
C ASP A 280 12.44 23.65 -14.51
N LEU A 281 13.06 22.57 -14.99
CA LEU A 281 14.15 21.86 -14.35
C LEU A 281 15.38 22.74 -14.16
N ASN A 282 15.62 23.75 -15.00
CA ASN A 282 16.74 24.68 -14.81
C ASN A 282 16.66 25.44 -13.47
N TYR A 283 15.44 25.78 -13.03
CA TYR A 283 15.23 26.54 -11.80
C TYR A 283 15.21 25.64 -10.55
N ILE A 284 14.86 24.37 -10.71
CA ILE A 284 14.63 23.42 -9.60
C ILE A 284 15.81 22.47 -9.42
N SER A 285 16.38 21.96 -10.51
CA SER A 285 17.53 21.07 -10.50
C SER A 285 18.43 21.33 -11.72
N PRO A 286 19.32 22.34 -11.65
CA PRO A 286 20.25 22.61 -12.74
C PRO A 286 21.24 21.46 -12.96
N ARG A 287 21.54 20.68 -11.91
CA ARG A 287 22.43 19.51 -12.00
C ARG A 287 21.80 18.42 -12.87
N LEU A 288 20.52 18.10 -12.64
CA LEU A 288 19.81 17.09 -13.42
C LEU A 288 19.58 17.53 -14.87
N CYS A 289 19.33 18.83 -15.08
CA CYS A 289 19.20 19.37 -16.45
C CYS A 289 20.50 19.28 -17.26
N LYS A 290 21.66 19.54 -16.61
CA LYS A 290 22.99 19.46 -17.24
C LYS A 290 23.47 18.02 -17.43
N ALA A 291 22.91 17.05 -16.71
CA ALA A 291 23.30 15.65 -16.84
C ALA A 291 22.99 15.12 -18.25
N ARG A 292 23.99 14.53 -18.90
CA ARG A 292 23.93 13.98 -20.25
C ARG A 292 24.72 12.68 -20.32
N ASN A 293 24.20 11.71 -21.07
CA ASN A 293 24.82 10.41 -21.35
C ASN A 293 25.35 9.72 -20.08
N LEU A 294 24.47 9.48 -19.12
CA LEU A 294 24.80 8.78 -17.88
C LEU A 294 25.05 7.29 -18.18
N GLU A 295 25.88 6.63 -17.37
CA GLU A 295 26.03 5.17 -17.35
C GLU A 295 24.83 4.50 -16.67
N LEU A 296 24.09 5.25 -15.85
CA LEU A 296 22.89 4.80 -15.16
C LEU A 296 21.79 4.40 -16.15
N SER A 297 21.23 3.20 -15.94
CA SER A 297 20.10 2.70 -16.71
C SER A 297 18.82 3.53 -16.50
N ILE A 298 17.90 3.50 -17.46
CA ILE A 298 16.57 4.07 -17.24
C ILE A 298 15.84 3.21 -16.19
N PRO A 299 15.23 3.83 -15.16
CA PRO A 299 14.48 3.12 -14.13
C PRO A 299 13.49 2.11 -14.72
N GLY A 300 13.55 0.85 -14.28
CA GLY A 300 12.61 -0.20 -14.67
C GLY A 300 12.80 -0.82 -16.06
N THR A 301 13.86 -0.45 -16.81
CA THR A 301 14.18 -1.03 -18.13
C THR A 301 15.28 -2.08 -18.09
N TYR A 302 15.96 -2.24 -16.95
CA TYR A 302 17.09 -3.15 -16.80
C TYR A 302 16.63 -4.62 -16.90
N ASP A 303 17.21 -5.34 -17.86
CA ASP A 303 17.08 -6.78 -18.02
C ASP A 303 18.49 -7.35 -18.28
N PRO A 304 18.96 -8.35 -17.51
CA PRO A 304 20.28 -8.96 -17.70
C PRO A 304 20.49 -9.54 -19.10
N ASN A 305 19.42 -9.95 -19.79
CA ASN A 305 19.48 -10.57 -21.11
C ASN A 305 19.33 -9.57 -22.27
N ALA A 306 18.99 -8.31 -21.97
CA ALA A 306 18.74 -7.27 -22.96
C ALA A 306 19.86 -6.23 -22.99
N PRO A 307 20.04 -5.49 -24.11
CA PRO A 307 20.99 -4.40 -24.16
C PRO A 307 20.61 -3.30 -23.14
N LEU A 308 21.63 -2.77 -22.46
CA LEU A 308 21.47 -1.73 -21.46
C LEU A 308 21.00 -0.41 -22.08
N ILE A 309 19.86 0.10 -21.61
CA ILE A 309 19.33 1.40 -22.02
C ILE A 309 19.66 2.42 -20.92
N THR A 310 20.54 3.37 -21.23
CA THR A 310 21.00 4.39 -20.26
C THR A 310 20.31 5.73 -20.46
N ILE A 311 20.39 6.60 -19.44
CA ILE A 311 19.79 7.93 -19.49
C ILE A 311 20.66 8.86 -20.36
N ALA A 312 20.18 9.19 -21.56
CA ALA A 312 20.86 10.14 -22.45
C ALA A 312 20.64 11.60 -22.00
N SER A 313 19.42 11.96 -21.63
CA SER A 313 19.10 13.32 -21.16
C SER A 313 17.72 13.39 -20.48
N MET A 314 17.56 14.32 -19.53
CA MET A 314 16.26 14.66 -18.95
C MET A 314 15.59 15.81 -19.73
N GLN A 315 14.27 15.76 -19.90
CA GLN A 315 13.52 16.87 -20.48
C GLN A 315 13.45 18.05 -19.50
N PRO A 316 13.64 19.30 -19.96
CA PRO A 316 13.71 20.47 -19.06
C PRO A 316 12.36 20.89 -18.48
N HIS A 317 11.23 20.49 -19.05
CA HIS A 317 9.91 20.88 -18.56
C HIS A 317 9.21 19.68 -17.93
N LEU A 318 8.81 19.82 -16.66
CA LEU A 318 8.02 18.84 -15.93
C LEU A 318 6.58 19.32 -15.87
N GLN A 319 5.64 18.47 -16.27
CA GLN A 319 4.21 18.79 -16.21
C GLN A 319 3.65 18.38 -14.84
N ILE A 320 2.96 19.27 -14.14
CA ILE A 320 2.28 18.93 -12.89
C ILE A 320 0.89 18.39 -13.24
N ILE A 321 0.54 17.23 -12.68
CA ILE A 321 -0.82 16.69 -12.74
C ILE A 321 -1.64 17.33 -11.63
N MET A 322 -2.77 17.94 -11.99
CA MET A 322 -3.64 18.64 -11.05
C MET A 322 -4.47 17.63 -10.24
N SER A 323 -3.87 17.08 -9.18
CA SER A 323 -4.51 16.21 -8.18
C SER A 323 -4.13 16.65 -6.77
N LYS A 324 -4.64 15.97 -5.73
CA LYS A 324 -4.31 16.28 -4.33
C LYS A 324 -2.79 16.23 -4.08
N GLN A 325 -2.13 15.18 -4.57
CA GLN A 325 -0.68 14.95 -4.38
C GLN A 325 0.20 15.66 -5.42
N ARG A 326 -0.41 16.33 -6.42
CA ARG A 326 0.27 17.10 -7.48
C ARG A 326 1.52 16.41 -8.08
N PRO A 327 1.44 15.14 -8.51
CA PRO A 327 2.60 14.42 -9.02
C PRO A 327 3.10 15.01 -10.33
N ARG A 328 4.38 14.80 -10.64
CA ARG A 328 5.04 15.38 -11.82
C ARG A 328 5.18 14.33 -12.90
N LYS A 329 4.76 14.65 -14.12
CA LYS A 329 5.10 13.88 -15.30
C LYS A 329 6.46 14.33 -15.82
N ILE A 330 7.41 13.41 -15.85
CA ILE A 330 8.79 13.62 -16.27
C ILE A 330 9.09 12.75 -17.49
N TYR A 331 9.97 13.22 -18.37
CA TYR A 331 10.42 12.46 -19.54
C TYR A 331 11.94 12.31 -19.52
N MET A 332 12.39 11.09 -19.72
CA MET A 332 13.79 10.71 -19.84
C MET A 332 14.03 10.18 -21.25
N ARG A 333 15.05 10.70 -21.93
CA ARG A 333 15.46 10.16 -23.23
C ARG A 333 16.49 9.05 -23.01
N GLY A 334 16.26 7.90 -23.62
CA GLY A 334 17.18 6.77 -23.57
C GLY A 334 18.30 6.84 -24.60
N SER A 335 19.34 6.03 -24.37
CA SER A 335 20.40 5.78 -25.33
C SER A 335 19.90 5.13 -26.63
N ASP A 336 18.75 4.46 -26.58
CA ASP A 336 18.01 3.93 -27.74
C ASP A 336 17.27 5.01 -28.56
N GLY A 337 17.31 6.26 -28.10
CA GLY A 337 16.66 7.41 -28.71
C GLY A 337 15.17 7.55 -28.37
N LYS A 338 14.58 6.61 -27.63
CA LYS A 338 13.16 6.66 -27.23
C LYS A 338 12.97 7.55 -26.00
N GLU A 339 11.76 8.09 -25.87
CA GLU A 339 11.36 8.85 -24.69
C GLU A 339 10.56 7.97 -23.73
N TYR A 340 11.03 7.92 -22.48
CA TYR A 340 10.42 7.18 -21.38
C TYR A 340 9.77 8.18 -20.43
N ALA A 341 8.45 8.08 -20.32
CA ALA A 341 7.68 8.92 -19.43
C ALA A 341 7.53 8.25 -18.06
N PHE A 342 7.64 9.03 -17.00
CA PHE A 342 7.42 8.60 -15.62
C PHE A 342 6.52 9.60 -14.89
N LEU A 343 5.77 9.09 -13.92
CA LEU A 343 5.05 9.85 -12.92
C LEU A 343 5.88 9.85 -11.63
N LEU A 344 6.42 11.01 -11.29
CA LEU A 344 7.13 11.26 -10.05
C LEU A 344 6.12 11.62 -8.96
N LYS A 345 5.89 10.68 -8.05
CA LYS A 345 5.04 10.85 -6.87
C LYS A 345 5.87 11.34 -5.69
N GLY A 346 5.35 12.33 -4.97
CA GLY A 346 5.84 12.80 -3.68
C GLY A 346 4.80 12.57 -2.60
N HIS A 347 5.23 12.53 -1.34
CA HIS A 347 4.42 12.26 -0.14
C HIS A 347 3.73 10.89 -0.10
N GLU A 348 4.20 9.95 -0.91
CA GLU A 348 3.61 8.62 -1.01
C GLU A 348 4.70 7.56 -1.09
N ASP A 349 4.51 6.46 -0.37
CA ASP A 349 5.42 5.34 -0.38
C ASP A 349 5.12 4.41 -1.56
N PRO A 350 5.98 4.33 -2.59
CA PRO A 350 5.74 3.53 -3.78
C PRO A 350 5.98 2.02 -3.56
N ARG A 351 6.49 1.60 -2.41
CA ARG A 351 6.85 0.19 -2.16
C ARG A 351 5.63 -0.72 -2.16
N GLN A 352 4.48 -0.22 -1.69
CA GLN A 352 3.23 -0.96 -1.74
C GLN A 352 2.88 -1.31 -3.19
N ASP A 353 2.90 -0.31 -4.08
CA ASP A 353 2.64 -0.52 -5.49
C ASP A 353 3.71 -1.45 -6.12
N GLU A 354 4.99 -1.32 -5.74
CA GLU A 354 6.08 -2.20 -6.21
C GLU A 354 5.80 -3.68 -5.91
N ARG A 355 5.38 -4.00 -4.68
CA ARG A 355 5.01 -5.38 -4.30
C ARG A 355 3.77 -5.87 -5.05
N VAL A 356 2.77 -5.00 -5.24
CA VAL A 356 1.57 -5.37 -6.02
C VAL A 356 1.94 -5.67 -7.47
N MET A 357 2.89 -4.93 -8.07
CA MET A 357 3.41 -5.25 -9.41
C MET A 357 4.16 -6.58 -9.46
N GLN A 358 4.85 -6.97 -8.38
CA GLN A 358 5.49 -8.27 -8.27
C GLN A 358 4.45 -9.39 -8.16
N LEU A 359 3.38 -9.20 -7.37
CA LEU A 359 2.24 -10.13 -7.31
C LEU A 359 1.60 -10.30 -8.69
N PHE A 360 1.38 -9.22 -9.43
CA PHE A 360 0.88 -9.31 -10.81
C PHE A 360 1.85 -10.02 -11.74
N GLY A 361 3.17 -9.91 -11.48
CA GLY A 361 4.20 -10.70 -12.17
C GLY A 361 4.02 -12.20 -11.94
N LEU A 362 3.80 -12.60 -10.68
CA LEU A 362 3.50 -13.98 -10.33
C LEU A 362 2.20 -14.45 -11.00
N VAL A 363 1.12 -13.70 -10.87
CA VAL A 363 -0.19 -14.05 -11.46
C VAL A 363 -0.09 -14.19 -12.98
N ASN A 364 0.62 -13.30 -13.67
CA ASN A 364 0.86 -13.42 -15.11
C ASN A 364 1.63 -14.71 -15.45
N SER A 365 2.63 -15.07 -14.64
CA SER A 365 3.39 -16.31 -14.84
C SER A 365 2.51 -17.54 -14.64
N LEU A 366 1.61 -17.53 -13.65
CA LEU A 366 0.63 -18.61 -13.43
C LEU A 366 -0.38 -18.71 -14.59
N ILE A 367 -0.88 -17.56 -15.09
CA ILE A 367 -1.82 -17.50 -16.22
C ILE A 367 -1.19 -18.04 -17.51
N LEU A 368 0.11 -17.82 -17.73
CA LEU A 368 0.82 -18.27 -18.92
C LEU A 368 1.17 -19.76 -18.90
N ARG A 369 1.36 -20.36 -17.72
CA ARG A 369 1.64 -21.79 -17.55
C ARG A 369 0.43 -22.66 -17.91
N GLU A 370 -0.79 -22.19 -17.63
CA GLU A 370 -2.01 -22.94 -17.85
C GLU A 370 -2.53 -22.75 -19.30
N ALA A 371 -2.68 -23.86 -20.05
CA ALA A 371 -2.97 -23.81 -21.49
C ALA A 371 -4.32 -23.16 -21.83
N GLU A 372 -5.34 -23.34 -20.98
CA GLU A 372 -6.67 -22.76 -21.21
C GLU A 372 -6.72 -21.24 -21.03
N THR A 373 -5.90 -20.69 -20.14
CA THR A 373 -5.82 -19.25 -19.85
C THR A 373 -4.84 -18.54 -20.78
N SER A 374 -3.73 -19.21 -21.12
CA SER A 374 -2.71 -18.70 -22.04
C SER A 374 -3.28 -18.39 -23.43
N ARG A 375 -4.10 -19.29 -24.00
CA ARG A 375 -4.75 -19.09 -25.31
C ARG A 375 -5.66 -17.84 -25.38
N ARG A 376 -6.06 -17.27 -24.24
CA ARG A 376 -7.02 -16.16 -24.16
C ARG A 376 -6.39 -14.82 -23.79
N ASN A 377 -5.06 -14.76 -23.63
CA ASN A 377 -4.27 -13.56 -23.34
C ASN A 377 -4.77 -12.75 -22.12
N LEU A 378 -5.10 -13.46 -21.02
CA LEU A 378 -5.63 -12.91 -19.76
C LEU A 378 -4.61 -12.12 -18.92
N THR A 379 -3.57 -11.58 -19.53
CA THR A 379 -2.47 -10.94 -18.79
C THR A 379 -2.86 -9.59 -18.21
N ILE A 380 -2.41 -9.36 -16.97
CA ILE A 380 -2.50 -8.09 -16.25
C ILE A 380 -1.42 -7.15 -16.78
N GLN A 381 -1.82 -5.92 -17.13
CA GLN A 381 -0.87 -4.89 -17.52
C GLN A 381 -0.07 -4.43 -16.30
N ARG A 382 1.24 -4.56 -16.37
CA ARG A 382 2.17 -4.08 -15.33
C ARG A 382 2.86 -2.80 -15.80
N TYR A 383 3.35 -2.05 -14.84
CA TYR A 383 4.20 -0.89 -15.08
C TYR A 383 5.36 -0.89 -14.10
N SER A 384 6.46 -0.25 -14.48
CA SER A 384 7.67 -0.19 -13.67
C SER A 384 7.48 0.73 -12.48
N ILE A 385 8.04 0.36 -11.34
CA ILE A 385 8.03 1.19 -10.13
C ILE A 385 9.45 1.23 -9.59
N THR A 386 9.90 2.41 -9.20
CA THR A 386 11.22 2.59 -8.63
C THR A 386 11.12 3.48 -7.40
N THR A 387 11.56 2.93 -6.28
CA THR A 387 11.58 3.60 -4.99
C THR A 387 12.73 4.61 -4.96
N LEU A 388 12.47 5.85 -4.56
CA LEU A 388 13.52 6.89 -4.42
C LEU A 388 13.82 7.17 -2.94
N SER A 389 12.75 7.23 -2.14
CA SER A 389 12.78 7.41 -0.68
C SER A 389 11.55 6.73 -0.04
N GLN A 390 11.38 6.86 1.27
CA GLN A 390 10.17 6.39 1.97
C GLN A 390 8.90 7.21 1.63
N SER A 391 9.05 8.36 0.98
CA SER A 391 7.95 9.28 0.66
C SER A 391 7.94 9.73 -0.80
N SER A 392 8.75 9.12 -1.66
CA SER A 392 8.83 9.50 -3.07
C SER A 392 9.21 8.31 -3.95
N GLY A 393 8.65 8.30 -5.16
CA GLY A 393 8.83 7.22 -6.12
C GLY A 393 8.62 7.65 -7.55
N LEU A 394 9.18 6.85 -8.45
CA LEU A 394 8.88 6.89 -9.88
C LEU A 394 7.95 5.75 -10.24
N ILE A 395 6.90 6.09 -10.97
CA ILE A 395 5.98 5.14 -11.59
C ILE A 395 6.11 5.28 -13.10
N GLY A 396 6.32 4.18 -13.82
CA GLY A 396 6.36 4.15 -15.27
C GLY A 396 5.02 4.62 -15.85
N TRP A 397 5.06 5.60 -16.75
CA TRP A 397 3.85 6.09 -17.39
C TRP A 397 3.29 5.02 -18.33
N VAL A 398 2.02 4.67 -18.18
CA VAL A 398 1.36 3.74 -19.09
C VAL A 398 0.95 4.50 -20.35
N PRO A 399 1.53 4.20 -21.53
CA PRO A 399 1.22 4.91 -22.76
C PRO A 399 -0.20 4.57 -23.23
N ASN A 400 -0.78 5.46 -24.04
CA ASN A 400 -2.06 5.26 -24.72
C ASN A 400 -3.25 4.92 -23.80
N CYS A 401 -3.18 5.22 -22.50
CA CYS A 401 -4.24 4.97 -21.55
C CYS A 401 -4.97 6.27 -21.17
N ASP A 402 -6.29 6.20 -21.08
CA ASP A 402 -7.15 7.25 -20.52
C ASP A 402 -7.87 6.74 -19.29
N THR A 403 -8.05 7.58 -18.27
CA THR A 403 -8.91 7.22 -17.13
C THR A 403 -10.36 7.10 -17.59
N LEU A 404 -11.12 6.20 -16.95
CA LEU A 404 -12.56 6.07 -17.22
C LEU A 404 -13.28 7.40 -16.98
N HIS A 405 -12.87 8.14 -15.94
CA HIS A 405 -13.36 9.49 -15.69
C HIS A 405 -13.17 10.43 -16.89
N SER A 406 -11.97 10.49 -17.47
CA SER A 406 -11.69 11.34 -18.64
C SER A 406 -12.52 10.89 -19.85
N LEU A 407 -12.62 9.58 -20.10
CA LEU A 407 -13.39 9.05 -21.23
C LEU A 407 -14.88 9.41 -21.15
N ILE A 408 -15.48 9.24 -19.97
CA ILE A 408 -16.89 9.56 -19.73
C ILE A 408 -17.10 11.07 -19.82
N LYS A 409 -16.20 11.86 -19.24
CA LYS A 409 -16.25 13.33 -19.30
C LYS A 409 -16.22 13.82 -20.75
N ASP A 410 -15.26 13.36 -21.56
CA ASP A 410 -15.14 13.75 -22.97
C ASP A 410 -16.40 13.38 -23.78
N TYR A 411 -16.95 12.18 -23.53
CA TYR A 411 -18.19 11.72 -24.17
C TYR A 411 -19.39 12.61 -23.82
N ARG A 412 -19.58 12.88 -22.53
CA ARG A 412 -20.70 13.68 -22.02
C ARG A 412 -20.61 15.13 -22.49
N GLU A 413 -19.43 15.73 -22.48
CA GLU A 413 -19.20 17.08 -23.01
C GLU A 413 -19.57 17.16 -24.50
N LYS A 414 -19.15 16.17 -25.30
CA LYS A 414 -19.49 16.10 -26.73
C LYS A 414 -21.00 15.93 -26.97
N LYS A 415 -21.70 15.20 -26.10
CA LYS A 415 -23.16 15.00 -26.16
C LYS A 415 -23.95 16.09 -25.43
N LYS A 416 -23.28 17.08 -24.82
CA LYS A 416 -23.88 18.15 -24.00
C LYS A 416 -24.70 17.62 -22.81
N ILE A 417 -24.27 16.50 -22.24
CA ILE A 417 -24.84 15.91 -21.03
C ILE A 417 -24.02 16.40 -19.83
N PRO A 418 -24.64 16.89 -18.75
CA PRO A 418 -23.91 17.24 -17.53
C PRO A 418 -23.17 16.03 -16.94
N ILE A 419 -21.93 16.21 -16.48
CA ILE A 419 -21.16 15.12 -15.85
C ILE A 419 -21.84 14.58 -14.59
N SER A 420 -22.53 15.46 -13.84
CA SER A 420 -23.21 15.15 -12.59
C SER A 420 -24.72 14.88 -12.77
N GLU A 421 -25.17 14.48 -13.97
CA GLU A 421 -26.60 14.34 -14.26
C GLU A 421 -27.31 13.39 -13.28
N GLU A 422 -26.73 12.23 -12.98
CA GLU A 422 -27.29 11.28 -12.00
C GLU A 422 -27.37 11.90 -10.60
N HIS A 423 -26.32 12.58 -10.16
CA HIS A 423 -26.29 13.24 -8.85
C HIS A 423 -27.34 14.36 -8.77
N ASN A 424 -27.50 15.14 -9.85
CA ASN A 424 -28.51 16.18 -9.93
C ASN A 424 -29.94 15.60 -9.84
N LYS A 425 -30.18 14.41 -10.39
CA LYS A 425 -31.46 13.70 -10.27
C LYS A 425 -31.69 13.22 -8.83
N MET A 426 -30.66 12.68 -8.18
CA MET A 426 -30.73 12.30 -6.77
C MET A 426 -31.03 13.51 -5.87
N GLN A 427 -30.35 14.65 -6.08
CA GLN A 427 -30.54 15.89 -5.31
C GLN A 427 -31.93 16.51 -5.47
N LYS A 428 -32.60 16.27 -6.62
CA LYS A 428 -33.99 16.71 -6.83
C LYS A 428 -34.99 15.95 -5.96
N LEU A 429 -34.68 14.69 -5.63
CA LEU A 429 -35.52 13.84 -4.79
C LEU A 429 -35.21 14.05 -3.30
N CYS A 430 -33.93 14.21 -2.96
CA CYS A 430 -33.49 14.47 -1.60
C CYS A 430 -32.37 15.49 -1.53
N VAL A 431 -32.54 16.53 -0.69
CA VAL A 431 -31.56 17.61 -0.51
C VAL A 431 -30.29 17.11 0.19
N ASP A 432 -30.43 16.29 1.24
CA ASP A 432 -29.31 15.77 2.06
C ASP A 432 -29.26 14.23 2.02
N ILE A 433 -28.63 13.67 0.98
CA ILE A 433 -28.47 12.21 0.80
C ILE A 433 -27.71 11.58 1.98
N ASP A 434 -26.78 12.32 2.60
CA ASP A 434 -25.94 11.80 3.69
C ASP A 434 -26.71 11.56 4.99
N LYS A 435 -27.88 12.20 5.16
CA LYS A 435 -28.76 12.01 6.33
C LYS A 435 -29.83 10.95 6.10
N CYS A 436 -29.96 10.41 4.89
CA CYS A 436 -30.95 9.40 4.57
C CYS A 436 -30.61 8.05 5.21
N THR A 437 -31.66 7.36 5.64
CA THR A 437 -31.55 5.94 6.00
C THR A 437 -31.18 5.10 4.78
N LEU A 438 -30.66 3.89 4.99
CA LEU A 438 -30.23 3.00 3.89
C LEU A 438 -31.34 2.79 2.85
N LEU A 439 -32.57 2.49 3.29
CA LEU A 439 -33.69 2.22 2.39
C LEU A 439 -34.06 3.45 1.55
N GLN A 440 -34.06 4.64 2.15
CA GLN A 440 -34.29 5.89 1.44
C GLN A 440 -33.17 6.18 0.42
N ARG A 441 -31.91 5.87 0.75
CA ARG A 441 -30.79 6.01 -0.18
C ARG A 441 -30.94 5.08 -1.38
N VAL A 442 -31.39 3.84 -1.16
CA VAL A 442 -31.65 2.88 -2.24
C VAL A 442 -32.74 3.40 -3.17
N GLU A 443 -33.86 3.91 -2.63
CA GLU A 443 -34.95 4.46 -3.44
C GLU A 443 -34.50 5.64 -4.33
N VAL A 444 -33.79 6.61 -3.74
CA VAL A 444 -33.24 7.76 -4.47
C VAL A 444 -32.21 7.32 -5.52
N PHE A 445 -31.39 6.34 -5.19
CA PHE A 445 -30.38 5.79 -6.10
C PHE A 445 -31.04 5.08 -7.29
N GLU A 446 -32.00 4.18 -7.05
CA GLU A 446 -32.71 3.45 -8.11
C GLU A 446 -33.46 4.38 -9.06
N GLU A 447 -34.10 5.43 -8.55
CA GLU A 447 -34.81 6.39 -9.40
C GLU A 447 -33.83 7.19 -10.29
N ALA A 448 -32.65 7.54 -9.76
CA ALA A 448 -31.60 8.14 -10.58
C ALA A 448 -31.07 7.18 -11.65
N LEU A 449 -30.97 5.88 -11.34
CA LEU A 449 -30.59 4.86 -12.32
C LEU A 449 -31.68 4.69 -13.40
N ARG A 450 -32.98 4.63 -13.04
CA ARG A 450 -34.07 4.48 -14.02
C ARG A 450 -34.20 5.67 -14.96
N SER A 451 -33.93 6.87 -14.46
CA SER A 451 -34.01 8.10 -15.25
C SER A 451 -32.82 8.33 -16.20
N THR A 452 -31.79 7.48 -16.16
CA THR A 452 -30.55 7.63 -16.94
C THR A 452 -30.14 6.32 -17.63
N CYS A 453 -29.56 6.38 -18.83
CA CYS A 453 -29.27 5.18 -19.64
C CYS A 453 -28.03 4.39 -19.14
N GLY A 454 -26.92 5.09 -18.89
CA GLY A 454 -25.64 4.50 -18.47
C GLY A 454 -24.84 3.82 -19.59
N ASP A 455 -25.09 4.17 -20.87
CA ASP A 455 -24.42 3.55 -22.02
C ASP A 455 -23.16 4.29 -22.51
N ASP A 456 -22.72 5.30 -21.78
CA ASP A 456 -21.61 6.20 -22.13
C ASP A 456 -20.33 5.44 -22.50
N LEU A 457 -19.93 4.47 -21.68
CA LEU A 457 -18.72 3.69 -21.91
C LEU A 457 -18.85 2.76 -23.12
N ARG A 458 -20.01 2.13 -23.30
CA ARG A 458 -20.30 1.28 -24.47
C ARG A 458 -20.19 2.08 -25.76
N GLN A 459 -20.81 3.27 -25.80
CA GLN A 459 -20.75 4.16 -26.97
C GLN A 459 -19.33 4.68 -27.21
N THR A 460 -18.59 4.98 -26.13
CA THR A 460 -17.20 5.44 -26.25
C THR A 460 -16.29 4.37 -26.82
N LEU A 461 -16.42 3.12 -26.38
CA LEU A 461 -15.68 1.97 -26.93
C LEU A 461 -15.96 1.77 -28.42
N TRP A 462 -17.23 1.91 -28.83
CA TRP A 462 -17.62 1.83 -30.23
C TRP A 462 -17.03 2.98 -31.06
N MET A 463 -17.25 4.23 -30.65
CA MET A 463 -16.82 5.41 -31.41
C MET A 463 -15.30 5.59 -31.46
N LYS A 464 -14.55 5.10 -30.46
CA LYS A 464 -13.08 5.15 -30.46
C LYS A 464 -12.44 3.97 -31.21
N SER A 465 -13.23 3.02 -31.70
CA SER A 465 -12.74 1.90 -32.50
C SER A 465 -12.79 2.23 -34.00
N PRO A 466 -11.73 1.91 -34.76
CA PRO A 466 -11.67 2.25 -36.18
C PRO A 466 -12.62 1.42 -37.04
N ASN A 467 -12.88 0.17 -36.64
CA ASN A 467 -13.78 -0.76 -37.33
C ASN A 467 -14.42 -1.74 -36.31
N SER A 468 -15.39 -2.53 -36.78
CA SER A 468 -16.17 -3.45 -35.94
C SER A 468 -15.36 -4.63 -35.40
N GLU A 469 -14.37 -5.12 -36.14
CA GLU A 469 -13.50 -6.23 -35.71
C GLU A 469 -12.61 -5.79 -34.53
N VAL A 470 -11.93 -4.65 -34.67
CA VAL A 470 -11.11 -4.08 -33.61
C VAL A 470 -11.97 -3.73 -32.39
N TRP A 471 -13.20 -3.24 -32.59
CA TRP A 471 -14.14 -3.03 -31.49
C TRP A 471 -14.47 -4.35 -30.76
N PHE A 472 -14.74 -5.42 -31.51
CA PHE A 472 -15.07 -6.72 -30.95
C PHE A 472 -13.90 -7.29 -30.12
N ASP A 473 -12.68 -7.19 -30.63
CA ASP A 473 -11.46 -7.61 -29.93
C ASP A 473 -11.20 -6.76 -28.68
N ARG A 474 -11.31 -5.43 -28.80
CA ARG A 474 -11.16 -4.51 -27.65
C ARG A 474 -12.18 -4.79 -26.57
N ARG A 475 -13.45 -5.00 -26.93
CA ARG A 475 -14.51 -5.33 -25.98
C ARG A 475 -14.23 -6.67 -25.30
N THR A 476 -13.78 -7.67 -26.05
CA THR A 476 -13.42 -8.99 -25.50
C THR A 476 -12.25 -8.88 -24.52
N ASN A 477 -11.22 -8.11 -24.87
CA ASN A 477 -10.08 -7.84 -23.99
C ASN A 477 -10.48 -7.03 -22.75
N TYR A 478 -11.36 -6.05 -22.90
CA TYR A 478 -11.95 -5.28 -21.80
C TYR A 478 -12.67 -6.20 -20.81
N THR A 479 -13.61 -7.02 -21.27
CA THR A 479 -14.37 -7.93 -20.41
C THR A 479 -13.46 -8.95 -19.69
N ARG A 480 -12.48 -9.50 -20.40
CA ARG A 480 -11.51 -10.45 -19.82
C ARG A 480 -10.60 -9.80 -18.79
N SER A 481 -10.00 -8.65 -19.13
CA SER A 481 -9.11 -7.92 -18.22
C SER A 481 -9.84 -7.44 -16.97
N MET A 482 -11.11 -7.01 -17.10
CA MET A 482 -11.98 -6.68 -15.98
C MET A 482 -12.21 -7.90 -15.08
N GLY A 483 -12.52 -9.07 -15.64
CA GLY A 483 -12.71 -10.30 -14.85
C GLY A 483 -11.45 -10.73 -14.08
N VAL A 484 -10.28 -10.64 -14.72
CA VAL A 484 -8.98 -10.93 -14.07
C VAL A 484 -8.75 -9.98 -12.90
N MET A 485 -8.88 -8.67 -13.12
CA MET A 485 -8.65 -7.66 -12.07
C MET A 485 -9.71 -7.69 -10.96
N SER A 486 -10.96 -8.06 -11.25
CA SER A 486 -11.98 -8.27 -10.23
C SER A 486 -11.58 -9.36 -9.24
N MET A 487 -11.14 -10.53 -9.73
CA MET A 487 -10.75 -11.65 -8.85
C MET A 487 -9.44 -11.37 -8.12
N VAL A 488 -8.42 -10.84 -8.82
CA VAL A 488 -7.12 -10.53 -8.21
C VAL A 488 -7.26 -9.39 -7.20
N GLY A 489 -8.02 -8.34 -7.52
CA GLY A 489 -8.33 -7.23 -6.62
C GLY A 489 -9.11 -7.68 -5.39
N TYR A 490 -10.07 -8.60 -5.55
CA TYR A 490 -10.79 -9.19 -4.42
C TYR A 490 -9.87 -9.97 -3.48
N ILE A 491 -8.99 -10.83 -4.01
CA ILE A 491 -8.02 -11.58 -3.18
C ILE A 491 -7.10 -10.62 -2.42
N LEU A 492 -6.57 -9.60 -3.09
CA LEU A 492 -5.72 -8.58 -2.47
C LEU A 492 -6.48 -7.68 -1.47
N GLY A 493 -7.80 -7.56 -1.60
CA GLY A 493 -8.61 -6.62 -0.82
C GLY A 493 -8.42 -5.18 -1.27
N LEU A 494 -8.32 -4.95 -2.58
CA LEU A 494 -8.07 -3.65 -3.20
C LEU A 494 -9.33 -2.77 -3.18
N GLY A 495 -9.30 -1.67 -2.40
CA GLY A 495 -10.37 -0.68 -2.27
C GLY A 495 -10.11 0.62 -3.06
N ASP A 496 -10.98 1.62 -2.94
CA ASP A 496 -10.85 2.94 -3.60
C ASP A 496 -10.74 2.87 -5.14
N ARG A 497 -11.58 2.01 -5.74
CA ARG A 497 -11.64 1.82 -7.20
C ARG A 497 -12.59 2.82 -7.87
N HIS A 498 -12.37 4.12 -7.62
CA HIS A 498 -13.10 5.19 -8.28
C HIS A 498 -12.69 5.34 -9.78
N PRO A 499 -13.48 6.00 -10.65
CA PRO A 499 -13.25 6.02 -12.09
C PRO A 499 -11.91 6.63 -12.54
N SER A 500 -11.27 7.44 -11.69
CA SER A 500 -9.93 8.00 -11.96
C SER A 500 -8.78 7.02 -11.69
N ASN A 501 -9.02 5.94 -10.91
CA ASN A 501 -8.03 4.88 -10.60
C ASN A 501 -8.14 3.69 -11.58
N LEU A 502 -9.03 3.81 -12.56
CA LEU A 502 -9.25 2.82 -13.61
C LEU A 502 -8.97 3.50 -14.95
N MET A 503 -8.03 2.93 -15.71
CA MET A 503 -7.70 3.39 -17.05
C MET A 503 -8.07 2.33 -18.08
N LEU A 504 -8.29 2.78 -19.31
CA LEU A 504 -8.53 1.93 -20.46
C LEU A 504 -7.46 2.19 -21.50
N ASP A 505 -6.78 1.14 -21.95
CA ASP A 505 -5.84 1.23 -23.08
C ASP A 505 -6.62 1.46 -24.38
N ARG A 506 -6.31 2.57 -25.06
CA ARG A 506 -6.92 2.96 -26.33
C ARG A 506 -6.67 1.95 -27.44
N LEU A 507 -5.59 1.18 -27.38
CA LEU A 507 -5.22 0.23 -28.44
C LEU A 507 -5.79 -1.15 -28.18
N SER A 508 -5.43 -1.78 -27.06
CA SER A 508 -5.83 -3.16 -26.75
C SER A 508 -7.24 -3.29 -26.16
N GLY A 509 -7.78 -2.22 -25.57
CA GLY A 509 -9.04 -2.26 -24.82
C GLY A 509 -8.92 -2.87 -23.43
N LYS A 510 -7.71 -3.21 -22.94
CA LYS A 510 -7.52 -3.74 -21.59
C LYS A 510 -7.74 -2.66 -20.53
N ILE A 511 -8.34 -3.04 -19.41
CA ILE A 511 -8.41 -2.19 -18.23
C ILE A 511 -7.08 -2.24 -17.47
N VAL A 512 -6.64 -1.08 -16.99
CA VAL A 512 -5.42 -0.91 -16.20
C VAL A 512 -5.81 -0.23 -14.90
N HIS A 513 -5.61 -0.92 -13.78
CA HIS A 513 -5.80 -0.34 -12.46
C HIS A 513 -4.52 0.39 -12.06
N ILE A 514 -4.67 1.55 -11.43
CA ILE A 514 -3.58 2.33 -10.85
C ILE A 514 -3.90 2.66 -9.40
N ASP A 515 -2.89 3.12 -8.68
CA ASP A 515 -2.96 3.54 -7.29
C ASP A 515 -3.40 2.40 -6.36
N PHE A 516 -2.46 1.68 -5.74
CA PHE A 516 -2.75 0.55 -4.86
C PHE A 516 -2.58 0.91 -3.38
N GLY A 517 -2.77 2.18 -3.01
CA GLY A 517 -2.67 2.64 -1.62
C GLY A 517 -3.60 1.90 -0.64
N ASP A 518 -4.82 1.59 -1.07
CA ASP A 518 -5.82 0.88 -0.25
C ASP A 518 -5.88 -0.61 -0.56
N CYS A 519 -4.92 -1.38 -0.04
CA CYS A 519 -4.94 -2.85 -0.06
C CYS A 519 -5.45 -3.44 1.26
N PHE A 520 -5.71 -4.75 1.32
CA PHE A 520 -6.10 -5.47 2.53
C PHE A 520 -7.36 -4.93 3.23
N GLU A 521 -8.37 -4.55 2.46
CA GLU A 521 -9.69 -4.13 2.95
C GLU A 521 -9.67 -2.87 3.83
N VAL A 522 -8.59 -2.07 3.76
CA VAL A 522 -8.47 -0.79 4.49
C VAL A 522 -9.67 0.12 4.20
N ALA A 523 -10.12 0.18 2.95
CA ALA A 523 -11.30 0.96 2.56
C ALA A 523 -12.62 0.45 3.18
N MET A 524 -12.72 -0.85 3.50
CA MET A 524 -13.91 -1.44 4.16
C MET A 524 -13.96 -1.12 5.66
N LYS A 525 -12.79 -0.93 6.28
CA LYS A 525 -12.63 -0.65 7.72
C LYS A 525 -12.71 0.86 8.06
N ARG A 526 -12.80 1.75 7.07
CA ARG A 526 -12.89 3.21 7.29
C ARG A 526 -14.16 3.60 8.05
N GLU A 527 -14.03 4.55 8.97
CA GLU A 527 -15.20 5.10 9.70
C GLU A 527 -16.16 5.85 8.77
N LYS A 528 -15.61 6.65 7.85
CA LYS A 528 -16.40 7.45 6.91
C LYS A 528 -16.49 6.73 5.58
N TYR A 529 -17.73 6.48 5.15
CA TYR A 529 -18.06 5.81 3.89
C TYR A 529 -17.30 4.48 3.69
N PRO A 530 -17.48 3.49 4.58
CA PRO A 530 -16.87 2.17 4.40
C PRO A 530 -17.33 1.51 3.11
N GLU A 531 -16.39 1.07 2.28
CA GLU A 531 -16.73 0.32 1.07
C GLU A 531 -17.32 -1.05 1.43
N LYS A 532 -18.44 -1.42 0.80
CA LYS A 532 -19.16 -2.69 1.05
C LYS A 532 -19.13 -3.65 -0.15
N ILE A 533 -18.27 -3.38 -1.11
CA ILE A 533 -18.17 -4.09 -2.38
C ILE A 533 -16.81 -4.80 -2.52
N PRO A 534 -16.74 -5.98 -3.14
CA PRO A 534 -15.48 -6.68 -3.35
C PRO A 534 -14.64 -6.08 -4.49
N PHE A 535 -15.30 -5.52 -5.50
CA PHE A 535 -14.70 -4.81 -6.63
C PHE A 535 -15.77 -3.94 -7.31
N ARG A 536 -15.32 -2.97 -8.13
CA ARG A 536 -16.23 -2.15 -8.93
C ARG A 536 -16.85 -2.96 -10.07
N LEU A 537 -18.15 -3.21 -10.01
CA LEU A 537 -18.93 -3.80 -11.11
C LEU A 537 -20.27 -3.05 -11.27
N THR A 538 -20.17 -1.79 -11.65
CA THR A 538 -21.32 -0.88 -11.82
C THR A 538 -21.99 -1.07 -13.18
N ARG A 539 -23.22 -0.57 -13.33
CA ARG A 539 -24.04 -0.78 -14.54
C ARG A 539 -23.37 -0.33 -15.84
N MET A 540 -22.62 0.77 -15.87
CA MET A 540 -21.96 1.27 -17.09
C MET A 540 -20.80 0.37 -17.51
N LEU A 541 -20.10 -0.25 -16.55
CA LEU A 541 -19.10 -1.27 -16.85
C LEU A 541 -19.76 -2.53 -17.43
N ILE A 542 -20.87 -2.97 -16.83
CA ILE A 542 -21.63 -4.14 -17.30
C ILE A 542 -22.18 -3.89 -18.71
N GLN A 543 -22.78 -2.72 -18.97
CA GLN A 543 -23.34 -2.38 -20.27
C GLN A 543 -22.28 -2.28 -21.38
N ALA A 544 -21.01 -2.03 -21.03
CA ALA A 544 -19.89 -2.01 -21.96
C ALA A 544 -19.42 -3.43 -22.35
N MET A 545 -19.87 -4.48 -21.65
CA MET A 545 -19.55 -5.88 -21.96
C MET A 545 -20.41 -6.41 -23.13
N GLU A 546 -20.51 -7.72 -23.25
CA GLU A 546 -21.37 -8.35 -24.26
C GLU A 546 -22.85 -8.22 -23.93
N VAL A 547 -23.71 -8.56 -24.90
CA VAL A 547 -25.16 -8.39 -24.79
C VAL A 547 -25.79 -9.25 -23.68
N THR A 548 -25.12 -10.34 -23.28
CA THR A 548 -25.53 -11.18 -22.14
C THR A 548 -25.09 -10.58 -20.79
N GLY A 549 -24.41 -9.44 -20.80
CA GLY A 549 -23.94 -8.73 -19.61
C GLY A 549 -22.80 -9.46 -18.91
N ILE A 550 -23.04 -9.84 -17.65
CA ILE A 550 -22.08 -10.56 -16.79
C ILE A 550 -22.04 -12.07 -17.08
N ASP A 551 -23.15 -12.63 -17.57
CA ASP A 551 -23.33 -14.06 -17.80
C ASP A 551 -22.75 -14.46 -19.16
N GLY A 552 -21.43 -14.49 -19.21
CA GLY A 552 -20.66 -14.77 -20.42
C GLY A 552 -19.16 -14.87 -20.17
N ASN A 553 -18.38 -14.14 -20.96
CA ASN A 553 -16.93 -14.07 -20.83
C ASN A 553 -16.49 -13.56 -19.47
N TYR A 554 -17.23 -12.61 -18.86
CA TYR A 554 -16.88 -12.06 -17.56
C TYR A 554 -16.89 -13.16 -16.48
N ARG A 555 -18.06 -13.76 -16.22
CA ARG A 555 -18.22 -14.85 -15.25
C ARG A 555 -17.25 -16.01 -15.48
N LEU A 556 -17.16 -16.49 -16.72
CA LEU A 556 -16.27 -17.60 -17.07
C LEU A 556 -14.80 -17.25 -16.82
N THR A 557 -14.39 -16.00 -17.05
CA THR A 557 -13.03 -15.54 -16.75
C THR A 557 -12.80 -15.48 -15.25
N CYS A 558 -13.77 -14.96 -14.47
CA CYS A 558 -13.70 -14.92 -13.01
C CYS A 558 -13.52 -16.33 -12.41
N GLU A 559 -14.31 -17.31 -12.84
CA GLU A 559 -14.19 -18.69 -12.36
C GLU A 559 -12.82 -19.31 -12.67
N ARG A 560 -12.31 -19.09 -13.88
CA ARG A 560 -10.99 -19.63 -14.29
C ARG A 560 -9.86 -19.01 -13.50
N VAL A 561 -9.88 -17.68 -13.36
CA VAL A 561 -8.87 -16.94 -12.59
C VAL A 561 -8.93 -17.35 -11.13
N LEU A 562 -10.13 -17.40 -10.53
CA LEU A 562 -10.26 -17.81 -9.14
C LEU A 562 -9.82 -19.26 -8.92
N ARG A 563 -10.14 -20.19 -9.83
CA ARG A 563 -9.64 -21.57 -9.77
C ARG A 563 -8.11 -21.63 -9.81
N LEU A 564 -7.49 -20.85 -10.70
CA LEU A 564 -6.03 -20.74 -10.80
C LEU A 564 -5.41 -20.19 -9.51
N LEU A 565 -5.98 -19.12 -8.95
CA LEU A 565 -5.50 -18.51 -7.70
C LEU A 565 -5.65 -19.47 -6.51
N ARG A 566 -6.77 -20.20 -6.41
CA ARG A 566 -6.99 -21.19 -5.35
C ARG A 566 -6.08 -22.40 -5.47
N ALA A 567 -5.78 -22.86 -6.69
CA ALA A 567 -4.86 -23.97 -6.93
C ALA A 567 -3.40 -23.63 -6.54
N ASN A 568 -3.03 -22.35 -6.63
CA ASN A 568 -1.69 -21.84 -6.29
C ASN A 568 -1.74 -20.92 -5.06
N ASN A 569 -2.61 -21.24 -4.09
CA ASN A 569 -2.83 -20.40 -2.90
C ASN A 569 -1.53 -20.19 -2.11
N ASP A 570 -0.70 -21.22 -1.96
CA ASP A 570 0.55 -21.15 -1.21
C ASP A 570 1.56 -20.17 -1.83
N SER A 571 1.65 -20.13 -3.17
CA SER A 571 2.53 -19.22 -3.92
C SER A 571 2.11 -17.75 -3.74
N ILE A 572 0.80 -17.51 -3.81
CA ILE A 572 0.23 -16.17 -3.62
C ILE A 572 0.37 -15.73 -2.17
N LEU A 573 0.11 -16.64 -1.23
CA LEU A 573 0.27 -16.39 0.18
C LEU A 573 1.72 -16.06 0.49
N ALA A 574 2.69 -16.72 -0.14
CA ALA A 574 4.11 -16.44 0.06
C ALA A 574 4.51 -15.00 -0.33
N VAL A 575 4.02 -14.50 -1.48
CA VAL A 575 4.23 -13.10 -1.88
C VAL A 575 3.59 -12.14 -0.87
N LEU A 576 2.35 -12.43 -0.47
CA LEU A 576 1.57 -11.54 0.40
C LEU A 576 2.05 -11.56 1.85
N GLU A 577 2.53 -12.69 2.35
CA GLU A 577 3.21 -12.78 3.65
C GLU A 577 4.50 -11.96 3.62
N SER A 578 5.26 -12.00 2.53
CA SER A 578 6.43 -11.12 2.37
C SER A 578 6.06 -9.64 2.35
N PHE A 579 4.83 -9.28 1.93
CA PHE A 579 4.30 -7.92 1.96
C PHE A 579 3.98 -7.49 3.40
N VAL A 580 3.27 -8.34 4.14
CA VAL A 580 2.75 -8.04 5.49
C VAL A 580 3.84 -8.16 6.56
N TYR A 581 4.86 -8.99 6.35
CA TYR A 581 6.01 -9.08 7.25
C TYR A 581 7.18 -8.16 6.83
N ASP A 582 6.95 -7.21 5.91
CA ASP A 582 7.89 -6.13 5.61
C ASP A 582 7.72 -5.00 6.63
N PRO A 583 8.64 -4.85 7.61
CA PRO A 583 8.50 -3.87 8.69
C PRO A 583 8.42 -2.42 8.19
N MET A 584 8.71 -2.16 6.91
CA MET A 584 8.65 -0.83 6.36
C MET A 584 7.29 -0.42 5.76
N LEU A 585 6.37 -1.37 5.55
CA LEU A 585 5.04 -1.14 4.96
C LEU A 585 3.90 -1.17 6.00
N ASN A 586 4.14 -1.79 7.17
CA ASN A 586 3.08 -2.13 8.15
C ASN A 586 2.41 -0.94 8.83
N TRP A 587 3.01 0.26 8.81
CA TRP A 587 2.47 1.44 9.50
C TRP A 587 1.07 1.88 8.99
N ARG A 588 0.73 1.60 7.72
CA ARG A 588 -0.57 1.97 7.15
C ARG A 588 -1.73 1.10 7.64
N LEU A 589 -1.48 -0.18 7.96
CA LEU A 589 -2.50 -1.06 8.54
C LEU A 589 -2.93 -0.53 9.92
N THR A 590 -1.97 0.00 10.69
CA THR A 590 -2.22 0.62 11.99
C THR A 590 -2.88 2.00 11.91
N GLU A 591 -2.52 2.88 10.96
CA GLU A 591 -3.14 4.22 10.85
C GLU A 591 -4.62 4.19 10.44
N GLY A 592 -5.04 3.15 9.70
CA GLY A 592 -6.46 2.90 9.43
C GLY A 592 -7.28 2.73 10.73
N VAL A 593 -6.64 2.27 11.81
CA VAL A 593 -7.24 2.04 13.13
C VAL A 593 -7.04 3.23 14.08
N VAL A 594 -5.92 3.95 14.02
CA VAL A 594 -5.71 5.16 14.85
C VAL A 594 -6.68 6.29 14.46
N ASN A 595 -6.96 6.43 13.16
CA ASN A 595 -8.06 7.30 12.70
C ASN A 595 -9.44 6.82 13.18
N ALA A 596 -9.58 5.54 13.55
CA ALA A 596 -10.79 4.97 14.15
C ALA A 596 -10.90 5.13 15.68
N ALA A 597 -9.81 5.50 16.35
CA ALA A 597 -9.80 5.77 17.79
C ALA A 597 -9.78 7.28 18.12
N GLY A 598 -9.22 8.11 17.23
CA GLY A 598 -9.05 9.55 17.45
C GLY A 598 -10.29 10.42 17.21
N ILE A 599 -11.37 9.88 16.62
CA ILE A 599 -12.59 10.64 16.30
C ILE A 599 -13.71 10.42 17.35
N ALA A 600 -13.55 9.45 18.26
CA ALA A 600 -14.52 9.17 19.33
C ALA A 600 -14.51 10.15 20.52
N GLY A 601 -13.71 11.24 20.45
CA GLY A 601 -13.58 12.22 21.53
C GLY A 601 -13.92 13.65 21.08
N GLY A 602 -15.14 13.91 20.59
CA GLY A 602 -15.47 15.25 20.08
C GLY A 602 -16.95 15.57 19.83
N GLY A 603 -17.74 15.66 20.90
CA GLY A 603 -18.81 16.67 21.02
C GLY A 603 -20.23 16.36 20.50
N GLY A 604 -21.19 16.25 21.42
CA GLY A 604 -22.62 16.43 21.19
C GLY A 604 -23.38 16.66 22.51
N VAL A 605 -23.79 17.89 22.78
CA VAL A 605 -24.52 18.33 23.97
C VAL A 605 -26.03 18.29 23.72
N GLY A 606 -26.82 17.73 24.64
CA GLY A 606 -28.21 18.16 24.89
C GLY A 606 -29.23 17.09 25.31
N GLY A 607 -29.71 17.18 26.56
CA GLY A 607 -31.09 16.83 26.96
C GLY A 607 -31.33 15.44 27.56
N GLY A 608 -31.54 15.36 28.87
CA GLY A 608 -31.86 14.12 29.59
C GLY A 608 -33.32 13.68 29.49
N VAL A 609 -33.58 12.39 29.74
CA VAL A 609 -34.66 11.82 30.59
C VAL A 609 -34.32 10.34 30.86
N THR A 610 -34.61 9.91 32.08
CA THR A 610 -34.44 8.61 32.73
C THR A 610 -35.14 7.42 32.05
N GLY A 611 -34.55 6.22 32.11
CA GLY A 611 -35.25 4.96 31.81
C GLY A 611 -34.37 3.72 31.95
N LYS A 612 -34.81 2.76 32.77
CA LYS A 612 -34.12 1.54 33.20
C LYS A 612 -34.16 0.38 32.17
N ASP A 613 -33.26 -0.59 32.41
CA ASP A 613 -33.43 -2.06 32.33
C ASP A 613 -32.58 -2.87 31.31
N ASN A 614 -31.56 -3.53 31.90
CA ASN A 614 -31.26 -4.98 31.89
C ASN A 614 -30.65 -5.74 30.67
N THR A 615 -29.41 -6.22 30.94
CA THR A 615 -28.88 -7.61 30.86
C THR A 615 -28.62 -8.27 29.48
N LEU A 616 -27.35 -8.62 29.17
CA LEU A 616 -26.69 -9.92 29.49
C LEU A 616 -25.28 -10.09 28.85
N VAL A 617 -24.26 -10.13 29.73
CA VAL A 617 -23.10 -11.05 29.86
C VAL A 617 -22.39 -11.64 28.61
N LYS A 618 -21.08 -11.35 28.50
CA LYS A 618 -19.99 -12.35 28.32
C LYS A 618 -18.67 -11.82 28.91
N GLY A 619 -17.91 -12.73 29.52
CA GLY A 619 -17.02 -12.47 30.67
C GLY A 619 -15.67 -11.82 30.38
N LYS A 620 -15.23 -10.97 31.31
CA LYS A 620 -13.89 -10.38 31.42
C LYS A 620 -13.06 -11.12 32.47
N VAL A 621 -11.80 -11.38 32.12
CA VAL A 621 -10.73 -11.72 33.06
C VAL A 621 -10.34 -10.44 33.80
N SER A 622 -10.32 -10.50 35.13
CA SER A 622 -10.07 -9.37 36.04
C SER A 622 -8.57 -9.04 36.15
N LEU A 623 -8.21 -7.76 36.05
CA LEU A 623 -6.96 -7.18 36.56
C LEU A 623 -7.31 -6.04 37.55
N PRO A 624 -6.45 -5.74 38.55
CA PRO A 624 -6.82 -4.91 39.69
C PRO A 624 -6.85 -3.41 39.36
N LEU A 625 -7.75 -2.71 40.05
CA LEU A 625 -7.96 -1.26 40.00
C LEU A 625 -6.71 -0.49 40.49
N VAL A 626 -6.24 0.45 39.68
CA VAL A 626 -5.31 1.52 40.10
C VAL A 626 -6.16 2.77 40.37
N GLU A 627 -6.04 3.31 41.58
CA GLU A 627 -6.76 4.49 42.07
C GLU A 627 -6.34 5.78 41.35
N ASP A 628 -7.32 6.63 41.08
CA ASP A 628 -7.20 7.96 40.47
C ASP A 628 -6.30 8.93 41.29
N PRO A 629 -5.28 9.56 40.70
CA PRO A 629 -4.52 10.61 41.36
C PRO A 629 -5.06 11.99 40.96
N ASN A 630 -6.15 12.44 41.60
CA ASN A 630 -6.54 13.85 41.53
C ASN A 630 -7.33 14.27 42.77
N THR A 631 -6.65 14.34 43.91
CA THR A 631 -7.09 15.16 45.05
C THR A 631 -5.93 15.41 45.99
N THR A 632 -5.31 16.59 45.91
CA THR A 632 -4.80 17.33 47.08
C THR A 632 -4.37 18.72 46.64
N THR A 633 -5.19 19.72 46.97
CA THR A 633 -4.80 21.12 47.12
C THR A 633 -3.88 21.26 48.33
N ALA A 634 -2.65 21.72 48.15
CA ALA A 634 -1.82 22.24 49.23
C ALA A 634 -0.90 23.36 48.72
N THR A 635 -1.13 24.55 49.25
CA THR A 635 -0.31 25.77 49.16
C THR A 635 1.06 25.55 49.80
N ILE A 636 2.14 26.02 49.17
CA ILE A 636 3.51 26.01 49.74
C ILE A 636 4.06 27.46 49.77
N PRO A 637 4.62 27.93 50.91
CA PRO A 637 5.22 29.27 51.05
C PRO A 637 6.67 29.34 50.52
N PRO A 638 7.23 30.55 50.28
CA PRO A 638 8.49 30.70 49.56
C PRO A 638 9.70 30.83 50.50
N ASN A 639 10.64 29.86 50.43
CA ASN A 639 12.11 30.02 50.48
C ASN A 639 12.75 28.63 50.72
N ILE A 640 13.80 28.27 49.97
CA ILE A 640 15.02 27.50 50.37
C ILE A 640 15.78 26.98 49.11
N ASN A 641 17.12 26.98 49.21
CA ASN A 641 18.19 26.80 48.22
C ASN A 641 18.19 25.52 47.33
N PRO A 642 18.87 25.53 46.16
CA PRO A 642 18.72 24.54 45.08
C PRO A 642 19.81 23.46 44.99
N HIS A 643 20.20 22.79 46.08
CA HIS A 643 21.25 21.75 46.04
C HIS A 643 20.89 20.39 46.65
N GLN A 644 19.62 20.01 46.68
CA GLN A 644 19.23 18.76 47.36
C GLN A 644 18.17 17.93 46.65
N TYR A 645 18.27 17.71 45.33
CA TYR A 645 17.51 16.65 44.66
C TYR A 645 18.26 16.10 43.44
N HIS A 646 19.23 15.22 43.66
CA HIS A 646 19.87 14.43 42.60
C HIS A 646 19.47 12.94 42.48
N PRO A 647 18.66 12.30 43.37
CA PRO A 647 18.22 10.91 43.14
C PRO A 647 16.87 10.74 42.40
N HIS A 648 15.93 11.69 42.52
CA HIS A 648 14.55 11.50 41.99
C HIS A 648 14.44 11.72 40.48
N TYR A 649 15.20 12.66 39.91
CA TYR A 649 15.19 12.94 38.46
C TYR A 649 15.78 11.80 37.62
N LEU A 650 16.85 11.16 38.10
CA LEU A 650 17.44 9.98 37.45
C LEU A 650 16.49 8.78 37.49
N ARG A 651 15.71 8.63 38.58
CA ARG A 651 14.72 7.56 38.69
C ARG A 651 13.49 7.81 37.82
N GLN A 652 13.05 9.05 37.66
CA GLN A 652 11.99 9.41 36.71
C GLN A 652 12.42 9.19 35.25
N GLN A 653 13.65 9.53 34.88
CA GLN A 653 14.16 9.21 33.54
C GLN A 653 14.30 7.70 33.30
N GLN A 654 14.70 6.92 34.31
CA GLN A 654 14.74 5.45 34.20
C GLN A 654 13.35 4.83 34.12
N ILE A 655 12.36 5.33 34.86
CA ILE A 655 10.97 4.86 34.79
C ILE A 655 10.33 5.25 33.45
N GLN A 656 10.65 6.43 32.92
CA GLN A 656 10.16 6.88 31.63
C GLN A 656 10.84 6.13 30.47
N GLN A 657 12.13 5.79 30.58
CA GLN A 657 12.82 4.89 29.64
C GLN A 657 12.28 3.45 29.72
N GLN A 658 12.01 2.91 30.91
CA GLN A 658 11.40 1.58 31.08
C GLN A 658 9.95 1.54 30.56
N GLN A 659 9.14 2.58 30.78
CA GLN A 659 7.80 2.67 30.21
C GLN A 659 7.85 2.81 28.68
N THR A 660 8.82 3.55 28.12
CA THR A 660 8.99 3.65 26.66
C THR A 660 9.51 2.34 26.05
N GLU A 661 10.26 1.53 26.81
CA GLU A 661 10.71 0.19 26.41
C GLU A 661 9.64 -0.90 26.58
N GLU A 662 8.69 -0.76 27.51
CA GLU A 662 7.56 -1.70 27.69
C GLU A 662 6.38 -1.42 26.73
N ILE A 663 6.20 -0.17 26.28
CA ILE A 663 5.15 0.19 25.29
C ILE A 663 5.49 -0.31 23.88
N LYS A 664 6.77 -0.34 23.50
CA LYS A 664 7.24 -0.86 22.20
C LYS A 664 6.84 -2.34 21.96
N PRO A 665 7.10 -3.31 22.85
CA PRO A 665 6.72 -4.70 22.64
C PRO A 665 5.20 -4.91 22.63
N PHE A 666 4.41 -4.10 23.34
CA PHE A 666 2.95 -4.17 23.30
C PHE A 666 2.39 -3.68 21.95
N GLN A 667 2.89 -2.57 21.42
CA GLN A 667 2.53 -2.10 20.07
C GLN A 667 2.98 -3.08 18.98
N ILE A 668 4.16 -3.69 19.11
CA ILE A 668 4.66 -4.73 18.20
C ILE A 668 3.81 -6.01 18.28
N GLN A 669 3.26 -6.35 19.46
CA GLN A 669 2.36 -7.49 19.62
C GLN A 669 0.95 -7.24 19.03
N GLN A 670 0.39 -6.03 19.19
CA GLN A 670 -0.84 -5.63 18.51
C GLN A 670 -0.66 -5.62 16.98
N GLN A 671 0.45 -5.08 16.49
CA GLN A 671 0.83 -5.07 15.07
C GLN A 671 0.92 -6.49 14.48
N ARG A 672 1.61 -7.41 15.16
CA ARG A 672 1.65 -8.83 14.74
C ARG A 672 0.27 -9.50 14.73
N GLY A 673 -0.68 -9.03 15.56
CA GLY A 673 -2.05 -9.53 15.58
C GLY A 673 -2.86 -9.12 14.35
N GLU A 674 -2.77 -7.85 13.94
CA GLU A 674 -3.47 -7.29 12.78
C GLU A 674 -2.90 -7.80 11.45
N ASP A 675 -1.56 -7.91 11.37
CA ASP A 675 -0.85 -8.49 10.23
C ASP A 675 -1.31 -9.94 9.96
N ASN A 676 -1.50 -10.71 11.04
CA ASN A 676 -2.05 -12.06 10.95
C ASN A 676 -3.54 -12.08 10.54
N GLU A 677 -4.32 -11.04 10.85
CA GLU A 677 -5.72 -10.94 10.42
C GLU A 677 -5.83 -10.74 8.90
N ALA A 678 -5.03 -9.84 8.32
CA ALA A 678 -5.02 -9.58 6.89
C ALA A 678 -4.64 -10.83 6.08
N ILE A 679 -3.57 -11.54 6.48
CA ILE A 679 -3.15 -12.79 5.85
C ILE A 679 -4.18 -13.91 6.05
N SER A 680 -4.74 -14.03 7.26
CA SER A 680 -5.81 -15.00 7.54
C SER A 680 -7.05 -14.74 6.67
N ARG A 681 -7.39 -13.47 6.45
CA ARG A 681 -8.49 -13.06 5.58
C ARG A 681 -8.22 -13.45 4.13
N VAL A 682 -7.02 -13.18 3.61
CA VAL A 682 -6.64 -13.61 2.25
C VAL A 682 -6.69 -15.13 2.12
N LYS A 683 -6.17 -15.86 3.12
CA LYS A 683 -6.23 -17.32 3.16
C LYS A 683 -7.66 -17.82 3.15
N ALA A 684 -8.57 -17.19 3.90
CA ALA A 684 -9.99 -17.50 3.88
C ALA A 684 -10.59 -17.33 2.47
N LYS A 685 -10.27 -16.23 1.77
CA LYS A 685 -10.72 -16.02 0.38
C LYS A 685 -10.20 -17.09 -0.57
N LEU A 686 -8.92 -17.44 -0.49
CA LEU A 686 -8.31 -18.49 -1.32
C LEU A 686 -8.82 -19.91 -0.98
N CYS A 687 -9.35 -20.13 0.23
CA CYS A 687 -9.93 -21.41 0.62
C CYS A 687 -11.46 -21.47 0.41
N GLY A 688 -12.09 -20.37 -0.01
CA GLY A 688 -13.55 -20.26 -0.11
C GLY A 688 -14.25 -20.27 1.26
N ARG A 689 -13.59 -19.75 2.31
CA ARG A 689 -14.12 -19.69 3.70
C ARG A 689 -14.36 -18.26 4.17
N ASP A 690 -14.49 -17.32 3.24
CA ASP A 690 -14.59 -15.89 3.50
C ASP A 690 -16.01 -15.42 3.87
N PHE A 691 -17.05 -16.15 3.44
CA PHE A 691 -18.44 -15.95 3.84
C PHE A 691 -18.83 -16.78 5.05
N ASN A 692 -18.38 -18.04 5.09
CA ASN A 692 -18.59 -18.96 6.21
C ASN A 692 -17.23 -19.59 6.60
N PRO A 693 -16.72 -19.33 7.82
CA PRO A 693 -15.46 -19.90 8.28
C PRO A 693 -15.46 -21.43 8.37
N PHE A 694 -16.63 -22.04 8.54
CA PHE A 694 -16.77 -23.48 8.82
C PHE A 694 -16.92 -24.34 7.56
N GLU A 695 -17.49 -23.79 6.49
CA GLU A 695 -17.80 -24.53 5.26
C GLU A 695 -17.17 -23.85 4.04
N PRO A 696 -16.26 -24.54 3.32
CA PRO A 696 -15.66 -23.99 2.11
C PRO A 696 -16.66 -24.02 0.95
N ILE A 697 -16.93 -22.87 0.36
CA ILE A 697 -17.74 -22.78 -0.86
C ILE A 697 -16.91 -23.09 -2.11
N ASN A 698 -17.60 -23.60 -3.14
CA ASN A 698 -16.98 -23.89 -4.42
C ASN A 698 -16.66 -22.59 -5.19
N VAL A 699 -15.87 -22.71 -6.27
CA VAL A 699 -15.43 -21.54 -7.05
C VAL A 699 -16.59 -20.78 -7.69
N THR A 700 -17.56 -21.50 -8.27
CA THR A 700 -18.70 -20.92 -8.97
C THR A 700 -19.60 -20.14 -8.02
N GLU A 701 -19.95 -20.75 -6.89
CA GLU A 701 -20.76 -20.13 -5.83
C GLU A 701 -20.04 -18.92 -5.21
N GLN A 702 -18.72 -18.99 -5.03
CA GLN A 702 -17.93 -17.85 -4.58
C GLN A 702 -18.01 -16.69 -5.57
N VAL A 703 -17.84 -16.96 -6.88
CA VAL A 703 -17.97 -15.93 -7.93
C VAL A 703 -19.39 -15.36 -7.95
N ASP A 704 -20.43 -16.20 -7.83
CA ASP A 704 -21.82 -15.77 -7.78
C ASP A 704 -22.07 -14.75 -6.66
N ARG A 705 -21.69 -15.11 -5.42
CA ARG A 705 -21.86 -14.23 -4.26
C ARG A 705 -21.07 -12.93 -4.38
N LEU A 706 -19.88 -12.96 -4.97
CA LEU A 706 -19.07 -11.76 -5.18
C LEU A 706 -19.69 -10.82 -6.22
N ILE A 707 -20.22 -11.36 -7.31
CA ILE A 707 -20.92 -10.59 -8.33
C ILE A 707 -22.20 -9.97 -7.74
N GLU A 708 -22.97 -10.75 -6.97
CA GLU A 708 -24.15 -10.25 -6.27
C GLU A 708 -23.79 -9.08 -5.34
N GLN A 709 -22.77 -9.25 -4.48
CA GLN A 709 -22.30 -8.16 -3.61
C GLN A 709 -21.83 -6.92 -4.37
N ALA A 710 -21.16 -7.08 -5.51
CA ALA A 710 -20.65 -5.96 -6.31
C ALA A 710 -21.74 -5.20 -7.08
N THR A 711 -22.87 -5.86 -7.36
CA THR A 711 -24.00 -5.29 -8.12
C THR A 711 -25.17 -4.84 -7.24
N MET A 712 -25.18 -5.21 -5.96
CA MET A 712 -26.27 -4.88 -5.05
C MET A 712 -26.38 -3.36 -4.81
N ASN A 713 -27.55 -2.80 -5.10
CA ASN A 713 -27.83 -1.37 -4.95
C ASN A 713 -27.63 -0.91 -3.50
N ASP A 714 -27.94 -1.75 -2.51
CA ASP A 714 -27.73 -1.48 -1.08
C ASP A 714 -26.25 -1.21 -0.76
N ASN A 715 -25.34 -1.93 -1.42
CA ASN A 715 -23.90 -1.73 -1.23
C ASN A 715 -23.40 -0.51 -2.02
N LEU A 716 -23.84 -0.38 -3.27
CA LEU A 716 -23.42 0.70 -4.17
C LEU A 716 -23.87 2.07 -3.67
N CYS A 717 -25.09 2.20 -3.15
CA CYS A 717 -25.63 3.48 -2.71
C CYS A 717 -24.94 4.03 -1.44
N GLN A 718 -24.24 3.18 -0.68
CA GLN A 718 -23.46 3.56 0.51
C GLN A 718 -22.08 4.14 0.17
N CYS A 719 -21.57 3.87 -1.05
CA CYS A 719 -20.30 4.41 -1.51
C CYS A 719 -20.31 5.94 -1.53
N TYR A 720 -19.17 6.57 -1.26
CA TYR A 720 -19.06 8.03 -1.31
C TYR A 720 -19.30 8.55 -2.73
N ILE A 721 -19.80 9.79 -2.86
CA ILE A 721 -20.28 10.30 -4.16
C ILE A 721 -19.23 10.32 -5.27
N GLY A 722 -17.98 10.64 -4.94
CA GLY A 722 -16.86 10.64 -5.89
C GLY A 722 -16.39 9.25 -6.31
N TRP A 723 -16.88 8.19 -5.67
CA TRP A 723 -16.74 6.81 -6.16
C TRP A 723 -17.59 6.59 -7.42
N CYS A 724 -18.57 7.47 -7.67
CA CYS A 724 -19.51 7.44 -8.77
C CYS A 724 -20.22 6.07 -8.91
N PRO A 725 -21.00 5.62 -7.89
CA PRO A 725 -21.65 4.31 -7.92
C PRO A 725 -22.73 4.17 -9.01
N PHE A 726 -23.25 5.30 -9.48
CA PHE A 726 -24.29 5.40 -10.50
C PHE A 726 -23.75 5.31 -11.94
N TRP A 727 -22.43 5.37 -12.13
CA TRP A 727 -21.78 5.12 -13.41
C TRP A 727 -21.69 3.63 -13.65
#